data_AF-A0A1G6WZ68-F1
#
_entry.id   AF-A0A1G6WZ68-F1
#
_cell.length_a   1.000
_cell.length_b   1.000
_cell.length_c   1.000
_cell.angle_alpha   90.00
_cell.angle_beta   90.00
_cell.angle_gamma   90.00
#
_symmetry.space_group_name_H-M   'P 1'
#
loop_
_entity.id
_entity.type
_entity.pdbx_description
1 polymer ?
#
loop_
_entity_poly.entity_id
_entity_poly.type
_entity_poly.pdbx_seq_one_letter_code
_entity_poly.pdbx_strand_id
1 'polypeptide(L)'
;MPGWPTLRRRAARHGLPGQFGPSLRRKLGAGAAVAAFCATGLAGMLMARSYSDFATARQNLYDIAGYRELLDAANVLSAERGPANSVMGEGLSPDSPARERLNRFRARSDAALARLTDPPPAPFWLHAHPVPPLMIDRVRERLTRARAEIDRLSALPLPQRQLEDIQHAIEGMFEVVDTLQPAISWQVKKLSSCNAGLAAPAITGRMLGDLREYGGRIASNIIAPIAARQSLPLGTLVDFNRTRGRLLELWQLTGAAYSLYGDAPALREAYADADRRFFGQGLQMVDSLVAQGRVGGHYSMTPTELTNRYVPTLEPLERLRKTFLDDVIRHFDASRDSALRVLLAAGGAAALILAVLAQLMLFAQRSLFRPLLAARDEVIALAEERAPPAFAAMPENARQAGELRRLFDALDILRRKLRERATMTEELEHQARTDGLTGLLNRRALELMAGHLRDAPTTMLNASYAGFGQIDDADDLFADEANAQRVRESVCLILMDLDHFKRINDRFGHPAGDAVLRDIADLIRSHVSAPDVPARFGGEEFAILMPATHGARALALAETLRLTIAAHTIRLSGGARLEVTASFGVAMGPRGQRHWDALFAAADAALYQAKSDGRNCVRHAPGMSGEGTSGKMPAAAAT
;
A
#
# COMPACT_ATOMS: atom_id res chain seq x y z
N MET A 1 3.06 -61.25 -38.08
CA MET A 1 2.99 -59.97 -37.33
C MET A 1 2.61 -60.26 -35.88
N PRO A 2 3.59 -60.31 -34.95
CA PRO A 2 3.34 -60.21 -33.50
C PRO A 2 3.35 -58.72 -33.11
N GLY A 3 2.81 -58.21 -32.02
CA GLY A 3 2.49 -58.75 -30.70
C GLY A 3 2.74 -57.59 -29.73
N TRP A 4 1.75 -57.24 -28.91
CA TRP A 4 1.73 -56.07 -28.05
C TRP A 4 2.92 -56.00 -27.07
N PRO A 5 3.62 -54.85 -26.91
CA PRO A 5 4.51 -54.62 -25.79
C PRO A 5 3.82 -53.85 -24.66
N THR A 6 3.99 -54.43 -23.48
CA THR A 6 3.68 -53.99 -22.12
C THR A 6 4.08 -52.54 -21.81
N LEU A 7 3.09 -51.71 -21.44
CA LEU A 7 3.30 -50.43 -20.75
C LEU A 7 3.51 -50.66 -19.24
N ARG A 8 4.76 -50.88 -18.82
CA ARG A 8 5.20 -50.59 -17.44
C ARG A 8 6.68 -50.23 -17.43
N ARG A 9 6.93 -48.95 -17.12
CA ARG A 9 8.15 -48.31 -16.55
C ARG A 9 8.54 -47.05 -17.30
N ARG A 10 7.96 -45.92 -16.88
CA ARG A 10 8.61 -44.60 -16.87
C ARG A 10 7.85 -43.68 -15.91
N ALA A 11 8.17 -43.80 -14.63
CA ALA A 11 7.83 -42.81 -13.62
C ALA A 11 8.99 -42.74 -12.62
N ALA A 12 10.15 -42.36 -13.13
CA ALA A 12 11.26 -41.89 -12.31
C ALA A 12 11.92 -40.76 -13.10
N ARG A 13 12.06 -39.60 -12.44
CA ARG A 13 12.66 -38.34 -12.90
C ARG A 13 11.70 -37.36 -13.59
N HIS A 14 10.94 -36.63 -12.78
CA HIS A 14 11.05 -35.16 -12.64
C HIS A 14 9.96 -34.64 -11.71
N GLY A 15 10.26 -34.53 -10.43
CA GLY A 15 9.50 -33.74 -9.47
C GLY A 15 10.46 -32.76 -8.80
N LEU A 16 10.65 -31.59 -9.43
CA LEU A 16 11.30 -30.46 -8.76
C LEU A 16 10.33 -29.92 -7.69
N PRO A 17 10.77 -29.69 -6.45
CA PRO A 17 9.91 -29.16 -5.39
C PRO A 17 9.61 -27.67 -5.62
N GLY A 18 8.33 -27.32 -5.66
CA GLY A 18 7.77 -26.00 -5.28
C GLY A 18 8.29 -24.74 -5.98
N GLN A 19 7.70 -24.34 -7.11
CA GLN A 19 7.90 -22.98 -7.67
C GLN A 19 6.63 -22.23 -8.11
N PHE A 20 5.41 -22.74 -7.88
CA PHE A 20 4.19 -22.04 -8.31
C PHE A 20 3.52 -21.16 -7.21
N GLY A 21 4.11 -21.05 -6.03
CA GLY A 21 3.61 -20.25 -4.89
C GLY A 21 3.82 -18.72 -4.94
N PRO A 22 5.00 -18.19 -5.35
CA PRO A 22 5.31 -16.75 -5.22
C PRO A 22 4.82 -15.87 -6.39
N SER A 23 4.41 -16.44 -7.51
CA SER A 23 4.11 -15.66 -8.73
C SER A 23 2.79 -14.88 -8.64
N LEU A 24 1.71 -15.48 -8.12
CA LEU A 24 0.40 -14.82 -8.04
C LEU A 24 0.39 -13.68 -7.02
N ARG A 25 0.98 -13.90 -5.83
CA ARG A 25 1.12 -12.86 -4.79
C ARG A 25 1.97 -11.69 -5.29
N ARG A 26 3.04 -11.96 -6.05
CA ARG A 26 3.84 -10.92 -6.71
C ARG A 26 3.06 -10.17 -7.79
N LYS A 27 2.28 -10.86 -8.64
CA LYS A 27 1.44 -10.24 -9.68
C LYS A 27 0.35 -9.34 -9.08
N LEU A 28 -0.32 -9.79 -8.03
CA LEU A 28 -1.32 -9.00 -7.32
C LEU A 28 -0.71 -7.80 -6.59
N GLY A 29 0.44 -8.00 -5.93
CA GLY A 29 1.21 -6.92 -5.32
C GLY A 29 1.68 -5.88 -6.35
N ALA A 30 2.07 -6.32 -7.54
CA ALA A 30 2.45 -5.43 -8.64
C ALA A 30 1.24 -4.63 -9.15
N GLY A 31 0.08 -5.25 -9.38
CA GLY A 31 -1.14 -4.52 -9.79
C GLY A 31 -1.60 -3.49 -8.74
N ALA A 32 -1.53 -3.87 -7.46
CA ALA A 32 -1.73 -2.99 -6.32
C ALA A 32 -0.77 -1.78 -6.32
N ALA A 33 0.52 -2.04 -6.53
CA ALA A 33 1.54 -0.99 -6.59
C ALA A 33 1.31 -0.03 -7.77
N VAL A 34 0.93 -0.56 -8.94
CA VAL A 34 0.59 0.25 -10.12
C VAL A 34 -0.63 1.15 -9.84
N ALA A 35 -1.70 0.61 -9.26
CA ALA A 35 -2.88 1.40 -8.92
C ALA A 35 -2.57 2.52 -7.92
N ALA A 36 -1.79 2.22 -6.87
CA ALA A 36 -1.34 3.22 -5.90
C ALA A 36 -0.42 4.28 -6.53
N PHE A 37 0.47 3.87 -7.44
CA PHE A 37 1.34 4.78 -8.17
C PHE A 37 0.54 5.72 -9.07
N CYS A 38 -0.41 5.22 -9.86
CA CYS A 38 -1.29 6.03 -10.69
C CYS A 38 -2.14 7.01 -9.86
N ALA A 39 -2.74 6.54 -8.76
CA ALA A 39 -3.54 7.39 -7.87
C ALA A 39 -2.70 8.50 -7.23
N THR A 40 -1.49 8.17 -6.79
CA THR A 40 -0.55 9.15 -6.21
C THR A 40 -0.08 10.14 -7.27
N GLY A 41 0.18 9.69 -8.49
CA GLY A 41 0.55 10.56 -9.62
C GLY A 41 -0.57 11.56 -9.96
N LEU A 42 -1.82 11.09 -10.09
CA LEU A 42 -2.97 11.95 -10.35
C LEU A 42 -3.23 12.94 -9.21
N ALA A 43 -3.16 12.47 -7.96
CA ALA A 43 -3.25 13.32 -6.78
C ALA A 43 -2.15 14.38 -6.76
N GLY A 44 -0.91 13.99 -7.08
CA GLY A 44 0.23 14.90 -7.19
C GLY A 44 0.04 15.96 -8.27
N MET A 45 -0.49 15.59 -9.45
CA MET A 45 -0.79 16.55 -10.52
C MET A 45 -1.89 17.55 -10.11
N LEU A 46 -2.96 17.07 -9.48
CA LEU A 46 -4.03 17.94 -8.96
C LEU A 46 -3.48 18.90 -7.90
N MET A 47 -2.67 18.39 -6.95
CA MET A 47 -2.01 19.19 -5.93
C MET A 47 -1.07 20.23 -6.52
N ALA A 48 -0.23 19.83 -7.48
CA ALA A 48 0.68 20.76 -8.15
C ALA A 48 -0.09 21.88 -8.86
N ARG A 49 -1.21 21.54 -9.52
CA ARG A 49 -2.06 22.54 -10.18
C ARG A 49 -2.71 23.49 -9.18
N SER A 50 -3.42 22.97 -8.17
CA SER A 50 -4.07 23.79 -7.16
C SER A 50 -3.08 24.64 -6.35
N TYR A 51 -1.89 24.10 -6.08
CA TYR A 51 -0.81 24.86 -5.44
C TYR A 51 -0.30 25.97 -6.34
N SER A 52 -0.09 25.70 -7.63
CA SER A 52 0.31 26.73 -8.61
C SER A 52 -0.72 27.85 -8.69
N ASP A 53 -2.02 27.52 -8.76
CA ASP A 53 -3.08 28.53 -8.83
C ASP A 53 -3.12 29.39 -7.55
N PHE A 54 -2.96 28.78 -6.37
CA PHE A 54 -2.83 29.50 -5.10
C PHE A 54 -1.57 30.38 -5.04
N ALA A 55 -0.42 29.86 -5.47
CA ALA A 55 0.84 30.59 -5.50
C ALA A 55 0.74 31.83 -6.42
N THR A 56 0.16 31.67 -7.61
CA THR A 56 -0.11 32.78 -8.53
C THR A 56 -1.06 33.81 -7.93
N ALA A 57 -2.16 33.39 -7.29
CA ALA A 57 -3.10 34.31 -6.66
C ALA A 57 -2.44 35.11 -5.52
N ARG A 58 -1.62 34.46 -4.69
CA ARG A 58 -0.86 35.11 -3.62
C ARG A 58 0.19 36.08 -4.16
N GLN A 59 0.89 35.72 -5.23
CA GLN A 59 1.87 36.59 -5.90
C GLN A 59 1.19 37.83 -6.53
N ASN A 60 0.07 37.65 -7.22
CA ASN A 60 -0.69 38.75 -7.81
C ASN A 60 -1.15 39.78 -6.76
N LEU A 61 -1.63 39.31 -5.60
CA LEU A 61 -2.02 40.18 -4.48
C LEU A 61 -0.82 40.98 -3.95
N TYR A 62 0.34 40.34 -3.80
CA TYR A 62 1.56 41.01 -3.35
C TYR A 62 2.01 42.08 -4.35
N ASP A 63 2.01 41.74 -5.64
CA ASP A 63 2.45 42.62 -6.71
C ASP A 63 1.56 43.87 -6.87
N ILE A 64 0.24 43.71 -6.80
CA ILE A 64 -0.69 44.85 -6.89
C ILE A 64 -0.62 45.75 -5.65
N ALA A 65 -0.38 45.18 -4.46
CA ALA A 65 -0.15 45.94 -3.24
C ALA A 65 1.14 46.77 -3.34
N GLY A 66 2.22 46.18 -3.86
CA GLY A 66 3.47 46.92 -4.12
C GLY A 66 3.31 48.04 -5.16
N TYR A 67 2.47 47.83 -6.17
CA TYR A 67 2.19 48.86 -7.18
C TYR A 67 1.38 50.04 -6.63
N ARG A 68 0.44 49.77 -5.72
CA ARG A 68 -0.28 50.81 -4.99
C ARG A 68 0.68 51.75 -4.26
N GLU A 69 1.69 51.23 -3.57
CA GLU A 69 2.68 52.06 -2.85
C GLU A 69 3.42 53.03 -3.78
N LEU A 70 3.77 52.58 -5.00
CA LEU A 70 4.39 53.46 -6.01
C LEU A 70 3.46 54.60 -6.43
N LEU A 71 2.18 54.30 -6.68
CA LEU A 71 1.20 55.34 -7.03
C LEU A 71 0.88 56.27 -5.86
N ASP A 72 0.87 55.76 -4.63
CA ASP A 72 0.70 56.57 -3.42
C ASP A 72 1.90 57.51 -3.22
N ALA A 73 3.12 57.07 -3.49
CA ALA A 73 4.30 57.94 -3.49
C ALA A 73 4.22 59.03 -4.57
N ALA A 74 3.78 58.70 -5.78
CA ALA A 74 3.56 59.68 -6.85
C ALA A 74 2.53 60.76 -6.43
N ASN A 75 1.45 60.36 -5.75
CA ASN A 75 0.44 61.29 -5.24
C ASN A 75 1.03 62.24 -4.18
N VAL A 76 1.81 61.72 -3.24
CA VAL A 76 2.42 62.54 -2.18
C VAL A 76 3.43 63.54 -2.76
N LEU A 77 4.27 63.11 -3.71
CA LEU A 77 5.21 63.98 -4.42
C LEU A 77 4.50 65.09 -5.18
N SER A 78 3.43 64.76 -5.91
CA SER A 78 2.58 65.72 -6.61
C SER A 78 1.95 66.74 -5.65
N ALA A 79 1.51 66.28 -4.47
CA ALA A 79 0.83 67.12 -3.49
C ALA A 79 1.74 68.14 -2.78
N GLU A 80 3.07 67.95 -2.75
CA GLU A 80 4.04 68.92 -2.24
C GLU A 80 3.99 70.27 -2.99
N ARG A 81 3.53 70.25 -4.24
CA ARG A 81 3.43 71.42 -5.11
C ARG A 81 2.50 72.50 -4.59
N GLY A 82 1.36 72.13 -3.98
CA GLY A 82 0.39 73.11 -3.46
C GLY A 82 1.00 74.03 -2.39
N PRO A 83 1.55 73.47 -1.30
CA PRO A 83 2.29 74.25 -0.31
C PRO A 83 3.48 75.02 -0.89
N ALA A 84 4.22 74.46 -1.86
CA ALA A 84 5.32 75.17 -2.53
C ALA A 84 4.82 76.43 -3.27
N ASN A 85 3.72 76.32 -4.02
CA ASN A 85 3.07 77.46 -4.68
C ASN A 85 2.66 78.56 -3.68
N SER A 86 2.15 78.17 -2.52
CA SER A 86 1.74 79.13 -1.47
C SER A 86 2.95 79.90 -0.92
N VAL A 87 4.05 79.21 -0.61
CA VAL A 87 5.29 79.85 -0.11
C VAL A 87 5.92 80.79 -1.14
N MET A 88 5.89 80.44 -2.44
CA MET A 88 6.40 81.32 -3.50
C MET A 88 5.54 82.58 -3.69
N GLY A 89 4.26 82.55 -3.31
CA GLY A 89 3.36 83.70 -3.35
C GLY A 89 3.31 84.56 -2.07
N GLU A 90 3.92 84.10 -0.97
CA GLU A 90 3.91 84.79 0.33
C GLU A 90 5.20 85.61 0.59
N GLY A 91 5.10 86.66 1.42
CA GLY A 91 6.24 87.49 1.82
C GLY A 91 7.29 86.77 2.68
N LEU A 92 8.38 87.47 3.02
CA LEU A 92 9.47 86.94 3.86
C LEU A 92 8.98 86.74 5.31
N SER A 93 8.48 85.55 5.62
CA SER A 93 8.14 85.12 6.98
C SER A 93 8.68 83.70 7.20
N PRO A 94 9.80 83.54 7.93
CA PRO A 94 10.42 82.23 8.18
C PRO A 94 9.45 81.23 8.83
N ASP A 95 8.57 81.73 9.71
CA ASP A 95 7.58 80.93 10.47
C ASP A 95 6.16 81.03 9.90
N SER A 96 6.01 81.22 8.57
CA SER A 96 4.67 81.29 7.98
C SER A 96 3.95 79.93 8.08
N PRO A 97 2.61 79.90 8.30
CA PRO A 97 1.82 78.67 8.27
C PRO A 97 1.95 77.89 6.95
N ALA A 98 2.23 78.58 5.83
CA ALA A 98 2.48 77.92 4.55
C ALA A 98 3.83 77.19 4.54
N ARG A 99 4.86 77.73 5.20
CA ARG A 99 6.18 77.09 5.31
C ARG A 99 6.14 75.87 6.21
N GLU A 100 5.43 75.92 7.33
CA GLU A 100 5.18 74.74 8.17
C GLU A 100 4.42 73.65 7.39
N ARG A 101 3.40 74.05 6.61
CA ARG A 101 2.68 73.13 5.72
C ARG A 101 3.61 72.51 4.68
N LEU A 102 4.49 73.29 4.05
CA LEU A 102 5.47 72.79 3.08
C LEU A 102 6.41 71.77 3.74
N ASN A 103 6.96 72.05 4.92
CA ASN A 103 7.85 71.14 5.64
C ASN A 103 7.16 69.80 5.97
N ARG A 104 5.88 69.82 6.37
CA ARG A 104 5.10 68.58 6.57
C ARG A 104 4.94 67.76 5.30
N PHE A 105 4.70 68.40 4.16
CA PHE A 105 4.61 67.70 2.87
C PHE A 105 5.97 67.17 2.41
N ARG A 106 7.06 67.94 2.61
CA ARG A 106 8.43 67.48 2.34
C ARG A 106 8.76 66.19 3.10
N ALA A 107 8.49 66.16 4.41
CA ALA A 107 8.68 64.97 5.24
C ALA A 107 7.87 63.76 4.74
N ARG A 108 6.63 63.98 4.28
CA ARG A 108 5.80 62.90 3.69
C ARG A 108 6.37 62.38 2.37
N SER A 109 6.83 63.26 1.49
CA SER A 109 7.50 62.91 0.23
C SER A 109 8.76 62.09 0.48
N ASP A 110 9.58 62.51 1.44
CA ASP A 110 10.83 61.83 1.79
C ASP A 110 10.56 60.44 2.36
N ALA A 111 9.59 60.32 3.27
CA ALA A 111 9.16 59.04 3.82
C ALA A 111 8.59 58.11 2.73
N ALA A 112 7.88 58.65 1.73
CA ALA A 112 7.36 57.86 0.62
C ALA A 112 8.48 57.33 -0.28
N LEU A 113 9.47 58.18 -0.63
CA LEU A 113 10.64 57.74 -1.41
C LEU A 113 11.50 56.72 -0.66
N ALA A 114 11.63 56.85 0.67
CA ALA A 114 12.35 55.90 1.50
C ALA A 114 11.73 54.50 1.45
N ARG A 115 10.38 54.40 1.57
CA ARG A 115 9.66 53.11 1.46
C ARG A 115 9.82 52.44 0.09
N LEU A 116 10.04 53.21 -0.98
CA LEU A 116 10.29 52.66 -2.31
C LEU A 116 11.73 52.17 -2.50
N THR A 117 12.70 52.78 -1.80
CA THR A 117 14.12 52.39 -1.89
C THR A 117 14.42 51.14 -1.05
N ASP A 118 13.82 51.06 0.13
CA ASP A 118 14.00 49.95 1.06
C ASP A 118 12.64 49.31 1.40
N PRO A 119 12.02 48.60 0.45
CA PRO A 119 10.77 47.91 0.71
C PRO A 119 10.98 46.75 1.69
N PRO A 120 9.99 46.43 2.55
CA PRO A 120 10.09 45.28 3.44
C PRO A 120 10.36 43.99 2.64
N PRO A 121 11.15 43.05 3.19
CA PRO A 121 11.49 41.83 2.48
C PRO A 121 10.22 41.04 2.12
N ALA A 122 10.21 40.48 0.91
CA ALA A 122 9.10 39.65 0.48
C ALA A 122 8.92 38.47 1.43
N PRO A 123 7.67 38.14 1.82
CA PRO A 123 7.41 36.92 2.58
C PRO A 123 7.93 35.67 1.85
N PHE A 124 8.21 34.62 2.62
CA PHE A 124 8.70 33.35 2.08
C PHE A 124 7.84 32.82 0.91
N TRP A 125 8.51 32.35 -0.15
CA TRP A 125 7.96 31.91 -1.45
C TRP A 125 7.36 32.99 -2.37
N LEU A 126 7.47 34.27 -2.03
CA LEU A 126 7.10 35.36 -2.93
C LEU A 126 8.33 35.99 -3.56
N HIS A 127 8.20 36.43 -4.80
CA HIS A 127 9.22 37.21 -5.47
C HIS A 127 8.81 38.68 -5.45
N ALA A 128 9.71 39.56 -5.01
CA ALA A 128 9.48 40.99 -5.15
C ALA A 128 9.88 41.47 -6.54
N HIS A 129 9.14 42.47 -7.03
CA HIS A 129 9.51 43.25 -8.19
C HIS A 129 9.76 44.71 -7.77
N PRO A 130 10.78 44.97 -6.92
CA PRO A 130 11.06 46.33 -6.47
C PRO A 130 11.48 47.19 -7.66
N VAL A 131 11.05 48.45 -7.65
CA VAL A 131 11.51 49.43 -8.64
C VAL A 131 13.04 49.54 -8.53
N PRO A 132 13.78 49.56 -9.65
CA PRO A 132 15.22 49.72 -9.61
C PRO A 132 15.63 50.96 -8.78
N PRO A 133 16.52 50.82 -7.76
CA PRO A 133 16.87 51.93 -6.86
C PRO A 133 17.34 53.18 -7.60
N LEU A 134 18.11 53.00 -8.69
CA LEU A 134 18.57 54.09 -9.55
C LEU A 134 17.44 54.98 -10.08
N MET A 135 16.24 54.44 -10.34
CA MET A 135 15.10 55.24 -10.79
C MET A 135 14.58 56.13 -9.65
N ILE A 136 14.55 55.63 -8.42
CA ILE A 136 14.12 56.38 -7.25
C ILE A 136 15.18 57.42 -6.84
N ASP A 137 16.46 57.10 -6.95
CA ASP A 137 17.56 58.02 -6.66
C ASP A 137 17.54 59.23 -7.60
N ARG A 138 17.23 59.04 -8.89
CA ARG A 138 17.03 60.15 -9.85
C ARG A 138 15.87 61.06 -9.44
N VAL A 139 14.77 60.50 -8.95
CA VAL A 139 13.63 61.28 -8.44
C VAL A 139 14.04 62.08 -7.21
N ARG A 140 14.82 61.48 -6.29
CA ARG A 140 15.34 62.16 -5.10
C ARG A 140 16.28 63.32 -5.46
N GLU A 141 17.18 63.11 -6.42
CA GLU A 141 18.07 64.15 -6.92
C GLU A 141 17.28 65.30 -7.55
N ARG A 142 16.30 64.99 -8.41
CA ARG A 142 15.46 66.01 -9.05
C ARG A 142 14.63 66.79 -8.03
N LEU A 143 14.05 66.11 -7.04
CA LEU A 143 13.29 66.74 -5.95
C LEU A 143 14.17 67.67 -5.11
N THR A 144 15.42 67.26 -4.82
CA THR A 144 16.38 68.10 -4.09
C THR A 144 16.68 69.39 -4.85
N ARG A 145 16.90 69.30 -6.16
CA ARG A 145 17.14 70.48 -7.02
C ARG A 145 15.90 71.39 -7.09
N ALA A 146 14.71 70.81 -7.26
CA ALA A 146 13.46 71.57 -7.30
C ALA A 146 13.19 72.31 -5.97
N ARG A 147 13.43 71.64 -4.82
CA ARG A 147 13.30 72.26 -3.50
C ARG A 147 14.29 73.41 -3.29
N ALA A 148 15.54 73.24 -3.72
CA ALA A 148 16.55 74.28 -3.63
C ALA A 148 16.15 75.54 -4.42
N GLU A 149 15.54 75.38 -5.59
CA GLU A 149 15.06 76.51 -6.38
C GLU A 149 13.87 77.22 -5.71
N ILE A 150 12.91 76.47 -5.18
CA ILE A 150 11.80 77.03 -4.38
C ILE A 150 12.33 77.79 -3.16
N ASP A 151 13.31 77.22 -2.45
CA ASP A 151 13.90 77.84 -1.27
C ASP A 151 14.68 79.12 -1.65
N ARG A 152 15.45 79.11 -2.73
CA ARG A 152 16.13 80.29 -3.30
C ARG A 152 15.15 81.41 -3.60
N LEU A 153 14.08 81.10 -4.34
CA LEU A 153 13.08 82.09 -4.74
C LEU A 153 12.30 82.66 -3.54
N SER A 154 11.94 81.80 -2.59
CA SER A 154 11.22 82.21 -1.38
C SER A 154 12.04 83.09 -0.44
N ALA A 155 13.38 83.08 -0.55
CA ALA A 155 14.29 83.94 0.20
C ALA A 155 14.37 85.37 -0.36
N LEU A 156 13.82 85.62 -1.55
CA LEU A 156 13.76 86.95 -2.16
C LEU A 156 12.49 87.70 -1.70
N PRO A 157 12.53 89.04 -1.54
CA PRO A 157 11.34 89.87 -1.40
C PRO A 157 10.38 89.73 -2.59
N LEU A 158 9.06 89.80 -2.37
CA LEU A 158 8.03 89.63 -3.42
C LEU A 158 8.28 90.46 -4.70
N PRO A 159 8.68 91.75 -4.64
CA PRO A 159 8.92 92.54 -5.85
C PRO A 159 10.11 92.07 -6.71
N GLN A 160 11.02 91.27 -6.14
CA GLN A 160 12.19 90.75 -6.85
C GLN A 160 11.93 89.39 -7.50
N ARG A 161 10.79 88.76 -7.21
CA ARG A 161 10.42 87.44 -7.76
C ARG A 161 9.82 87.64 -9.15
N GLN A 162 10.57 87.29 -10.20
CA GLN A 162 10.09 87.41 -11.57
C GLN A 162 9.12 86.27 -11.92
N LEU A 163 8.23 86.52 -12.87
CA LEU A 163 7.29 85.51 -13.39
C LEU A 163 8.05 84.28 -13.89
N GLU A 164 9.16 84.48 -14.60
CA GLU A 164 9.98 83.42 -15.18
C GLU A 164 10.63 82.53 -14.11
N ASP A 165 11.13 83.10 -13.02
CA ASP A 165 11.71 82.34 -11.91
C ASP A 165 10.65 81.49 -11.20
N ILE A 166 9.45 82.05 -10.96
CA ILE A 166 8.32 81.32 -10.35
C ILE A 166 7.89 80.17 -11.27
N GLN A 167 7.78 80.43 -12.56
CA GLN A 167 7.42 79.44 -13.57
C GLN A 167 8.46 78.31 -13.61
N HIS A 168 9.76 78.65 -13.61
CA HIS A 168 10.84 77.67 -13.61
C HIS A 168 10.84 76.78 -12.36
N ALA A 169 10.54 77.35 -11.19
CA ALA A 169 10.39 76.57 -9.96
C ALA A 169 9.21 75.59 -10.00
N ILE A 170 8.07 75.99 -10.60
CA ILE A 170 6.89 75.15 -10.78
C ILE A 170 7.18 74.00 -11.75
N GLU A 171 7.82 74.29 -12.89
CA GLU A 171 8.30 73.28 -13.86
C GLU A 171 9.30 72.32 -13.20
N GLY A 172 10.15 72.86 -12.32
CA GLY A 172 10.98 72.12 -11.38
C GLY A 172 10.25 70.95 -10.71
N MET A 173 9.09 71.24 -10.13
CA MET A 173 8.22 70.28 -9.44
C MET A 173 7.39 69.39 -10.38
N PHE A 174 7.16 69.79 -11.63
CA PHE A 174 6.56 68.91 -12.64
C PHE A 174 7.53 67.80 -13.03
N GLU A 175 8.79 68.17 -13.26
CA GLU A 175 9.85 67.24 -13.66
C GLU A 175 10.14 66.16 -12.60
N VAL A 176 9.87 66.43 -11.31
CA VAL A 176 9.98 65.42 -10.24
C VAL A 176 9.09 64.22 -10.53
N VAL A 177 7.81 64.45 -10.84
CA VAL A 177 6.85 63.39 -11.13
C VAL A 177 7.12 62.79 -12.51
N ASP A 178 7.56 63.59 -13.49
CA ASP A 178 7.95 63.08 -14.81
C ASP A 178 9.16 62.13 -14.72
N THR A 179 10.09 62.37 -13.78
CA THR A 179 11.22 61.48 -13.50
C THR A 179 10.77 60.15 -12.87
N LEU A 180 9.60 60.11 -12.22
CA LEU A 180 9.00 58.90 -11.65
C LEU A 180 8.19 58.09 -12.69
N GLN A 181 7.72 58.70 -13.77
CA GLN A 181 6.92 58.02 -14.81
C GLN A 181 7.61 56.78 -15.43
N PRO A 182 8.93 56.76 -15.67
CA PRO A 182 9.64 55.54 -16.08
C PRO A 182 9.52 54.39 -15.08
N ALA A 183 9.53 54.67 -13.77
CA ALA A 183 9.35 53.64 -12.73
C ALA A 183 7.92 53.08 -12.76
N ILE A 184 6.91 53.94 -12.88
CA ILE A 184 5.50 53.52 -13.02
C ILE A 184 5.34 52.66 -14.27
N SER A 185 5.90 53.10 -15.40
CA SER A 185 5.84 52.36 -16.66
C SER A 185 6.56 51.01 -16.59
N TRP A 186 7.71 50.96 -15.91
CA TRP A 186 8.44 49.72 -15.65
C TRP A 186 7.60 48.73 -14.84
N GLN A 187 6.95 49.20 -13.77
CA GLN A 187 6.14 48.32 -12.92
C GLN A 187 4.87 47.85 -13.64
N VAL A 188 4.17 48.74 -14.36
CA VAL A 188 3.01 48.35 -15.20
C VAL A 188 3.41 47.28 -16.23
N LYS A 189 4.58 47.44 -16.88
CA LYS A 189 5.10 46.44 -17.83
C LYS A 189 5.37 45.11 -17.13
N LYS A 190 5.98 45.12 -15.94
CA LYS A 190 6.24 43.92 -15.15
C LYS A 190 4.96 43.20 -14.77
N LEU A 191 4.01 43.90 -14.16
CA LEU A 191 2.69 43.36 -13.80
C LEU A 191 1.98 42.72 -14.99
N SER A 192 1.95 43.43 -16.12
CA SER A 192 1.30 42.95 -17.34
C SER A 192 1.99 41.72 -17.94
N SER A 193 3.30 41.56 -17.73
CA SER A 193 4.05 40.40 -18.21
C SER A 193 3.95 39.17 -17.30
N CYS A 194 3.71 39.37 -16.00
CA CYS A 194 3.62 38.28 -15.03
C CYS A 194 2.24 37.61 -15.06
N ASN A 195 1.16 38.41 -15.17
CA ASN A 195 -0.20 37.88 -15.21
C ASN A 195 -1.13 38.80 -16.03
N ALA A 196 -1.86 38.20 -16.98
CA ALA A 196 -2.82 38.93 -17.81
C ALA A 196 -3.90 39.65 -16.98
N GLY A 197 -4.29 39.10 -15.83
CA GLY A 197 -5.27 39.69 -14.92
C GLY A 197 -4.78 40.97 -14.20
N LEU A 198 -3.47 41.22 -14.15
CA LEU A 198 -2.90 42.42 -13.53
C LEU A 198 -2.77 43.60 -14.51
N ALA A 199 -2.82 43.35 -15.82
CA ALA A 199 -2.58 44.38 -16.83
C ALA A 199 -3.63 45.50 -16.78
N ALA A 200 -4.91 45.14 -16.81
CA ALA A 200 -5.99 46.13 -16.80
C ALA A 200 -6.04 46.95 -15.50
N PRO A 201 -5.98 46.35 -14.29
CA PRO A 201 -5.91 47.13 -13.05
C PRO A 201 -4.69 48.04 -12.96
N ALA A 202 -3.53 47.61 -13.47
CA ALA A 202 -2.32 48.43 -13.49
C ALA A 202 -2.49 49.64 -14.43
N ILE A 203 -3.03 49.45 -15.63
CA ILE A 203 -3.26 50.53 -16.60
C ILE A 203 -4.31 51.52 -16.07
N THR A 204 -5.43 51.03 -15.54
CA THR A 204 -6.48 51.90 -14.96
C THR A 204 -5.95 52.65 -13.74
N GLY A 205 -5.20 51.99 -12.85
CA GLY A 205 -4.56 52.61 -11.70
C GLY A 205 -3.62 53.75 -12.10
N ARG A 206 -2.81 53.55 -13.16
CA ARG A 206 -1.97 54.59 -13.76
C ARG A 206 -2.81 55.76 -14.26
N MET A 207 -3.85 55.51 -15.07
CA MET A 207 -4.69 56.58 -15.63
C MET A 207 -5.36 57.43 -14.55
N LEU A 208 -5.85 56.80 -13.47
CA LEU A 208 -6.41 57.51 -12.31
C LEU A 208 -5.35 58.32 -11.56
N GLY A 209 -4.11 57.83 -11.49
CA GLY A 209 -2.96 58.59 -10.98
C GLY A 209 -2.62 59.80 -11.85
N ASP A 210 -2.57 59.60 -13.18
CA ASP A 210 -2.28 60.66 -14.15
C ASP A 210 -3.37 61.75 -14.13
N LEU A 211 -4.65 61.39 -13.93
CA LEU A 211 -5.74 62.37 -13.73
C LEU A 211 -5.44 63.32 -12.57
N ARG A 212 -4.99 62.79 -11.43
CA ARG A 212 -4.64 63.60 -10.26
C ARG A 212 -3.40 64.47 -10.52
N GLU A 213 -2.42 63.97 -11.27
CA GLU A 213 -1.22 64.72 -11.63
C GLU A 213 -1.56 65.89 -12.56
N TYR A 214 -2.26 65.64 -13.67
CA TYR A 214 -2.68 66.69 -14.59
C TYR A 214 -3.68 67.67 -13.95
N GLY A 215 -4.55 67.18 -13.07
CA GLY A 215 -5.42 68.03 -12.26
C GLY A 215 -4.66 68.95 -11.33
N GLY A 216 -3.52 68.52 -10.79
CA GLY A 216 -2.61 69.41 -10.05
C GLY A 216 -1.89 70.42 -10.96
N ARG A 217 -1.42 69.98 -12.14
CA ARG A 217 -0.70 70.85 -13.11
C ARG A 217 -1.55 71.98 -13.63
N ILE A 218 -2.83 71.73 -13.92
CA ILE A 218 -3.69 72.71 -14.59
C ILE A 218 -3.83 74.02 -13.80
N ALA A 219 -3.94 73.95 -12.47
CA ALA A 219 -3.95 75.13 -11.61
C ALA A 219 -2.54 75.70 -11.40
N SER A 220 -1.52 74.85 -11.26
CA SER A 220 -0.13 75.30 -11.13
C SER A 220 0.35 76.12 -12.31
N ASN A 221 -0.06 75.80 -13.54
CA ASN A 221 0.33 76.54 -14.75
C ASN A 221 -0.03 78.03 -14.66
N ILE A 222 -1.10 78.40 -13.93
CA ILE A 222 -1.54 79.79 -13.83
C ILE A 222 -1.07 80.50 -12.55
N ILE A 223 -0.33 79.82 -11.67
CA ILE A 223 0.13 80.42 -10.41
C ILE A 223 1.14 81.54 -10.63
N ALA A 224 2.13 81.36 -11.52
CA ALA A 224 3.15 82.36 -11.79
C ALA A 224 2.57 83.72 -12.24
N PRO A 225 1.67 83.78 -13.26
CA PRO A 225 1.07 85.05 -13.66
C PRO A 225 0.13 85.65 -12.61
N ILE A 226 -0.54 84.83 -11.79
CA ILE A 226 -1.33 85.31 -10.64
C ILE A 226 -0.41 85.96 -9.60
N ALA A 227 0.70 85.32 -9.26
CA ALA A 227 1.66 85.81 -8.27
C ALA A 227 2.31 87.12 -8.73
N ALA A 228 2.69 87.20 -10.01
CA ALA A 228 3.29 88.39 -10.61
C ALA A 228 2.28 89.50 -10.93
N ARG A 229 0.96 89.23 -10.82
CA ARG A 229 -0.15 90.13 -11.23
C ARG A 229 -0.01 90.62 -12.67
N GLN A 230 0.35 89.72 -13.57
CA GLN A 230 0.55 90.00 -15.01
C GLN A 230 -0.52 89.32 -15.85
N SER A 231 -0.76 89.83 -17.06
CA SER A 231 -1.62 89.16 -18.04
C SER A 231 -1.08 87.78 -18.37
N LEU A 232 -1.98 86.86 -18.72
CA LEU A 232 -1.63 85.46 -18.97
C LEU A 232 -0.76 85.35 -20.23
N PRO A 233 0.50 84.87 -20.12
CA PRO A 233 1.36 84.69 -21.30
C PRO A 233 0.77 83.66 -22.26
N LEU A 234 1.01 83.85 -23.56
CA LEU A 234 0.51 82.93 -24.59
C LEU A 234 1.04 81.49 -24.39
N GLY A 235 2.31 81.34 -24.01
CA GLY A 235 2.90 80.03 -23.70
C GLY A 235 2.15 79.31 -22.57
N THR A 236 1.91 80.00 -21.47
CA THR A 236 1.13 79.48 -20.33
C THR A 236 -0.28 79.06 -20.74
N LEU A 237 -0.94 79.83 -21.62
CA LEU A 237 -2.26 79.49 -22.15
C LEU A 237 -2.23 78.22 -23.01
N VAL A 238 -1.18 78.02 -23.81
CA VAL A 238 -0.99 76.78 -24.61
C VAL A 238 -0.81 75.58 -23.68
N ASP A 239 0.03 75.69 -22.66
CA ASP A 239 0.28 74.61 -21.70
C ASP A 239 -0.95 74.26 -20.86
N PHE A 240 -1.71 75.28 -20.45
CA PHE A 240 -3.01 75.11 -19.82
C PHE A 240 -3.97 74.31 -20.71
N ASN A 241 -4.16 74.71 -21.97
CA ASN A 241 -5.08 74.03 -22.88
C ASN A 241 -4.64 72.60 -23.20
N ARG A 242 -3.33 72.36 -23.37
CA ARG A 242 -2.78 71.00 -23.55
C ARG A 242 -3.07 70.12 -22.34
N THR A 243 -2.81 70.64 -21.14
CA THR A 243 -3.06 69.94 -19.87
C THR A 243 -4.56 69.62 -19.71
N ARG A 244 -5.43 70.59 -19.99
CA ARG A 244 -6.89 70.43 -19.96
C ARG A 244 -7.38 69.38 -20.96
N GLY A 245 -6.89 69.41 -22.19
CA GLY A 245 -7.23 68.41 -23.21
C GLY A 245 -6.86 67.00 -22.77
N ARG A 246 -5.63 66.82 -22.24
CA ARG A 246 -5.16 65.51 -21.74
C ARG A 246 -5.96 65.02 -20.54
N LEU A 247 -6.32 65.92 -19.63
CA LEU A 247 -7.15 65.63 -18.46
C LEU A 247 -8.54 65.11 -18.87
N LEU A 248 -9.19 65.78 -19.83
CA LEU A 248 -10.51 65.38 -20.33
C LEU A 248 -10.44 64.05 -21.10
N GLU A 249 -9.39 63.84 -21.89
CA GLU A 249 -9.15 62.56 -22.59
C GLU A 249 -9.02 61.41 -21.59
N LEU A 250 -8.19 61.57 -20.55
CA LEU A 250 -8.03 60.57 -19.49
C LEU A 250 -9.34 60.32 -18.73
N TRP A 251 -10.15 61.35 -18.50
CA TRP A 251 -11.45 61.20 -17.84
C TRP A 251 -12.41 60.34 -18.66
N GLN A 252 -12.46 60.55 -19.98
CA GLN A 252 -13.27 59.73 -20.88
C GLN A 252 -12.80 58.28 -20.91
N LEU A 253 -11.49 58.04 -21.01
CA LEU A 253 -10.91 56.68 -21.02
C LEU A 253 -11.14 55.94 -19.70
N THR A 254 -10.98 56.63 -18.57
CA THR A 254 -11.18 56.04 -17.24
C THR A 254 -12.66 55.73 -16.98
N GLY A 255 -13.60 56.52 -17.50
CA GLY A 255 -15.04 56.21 -17.44
C GLY A 255 -15.38 54.88 -18.09
N ALA A 256 -14.83 54.58 -19.28
CA ALA A 256 -15.02 53.31 -19.96
C ALA A 256 -14.31 52.13 -19.25
N ALA A 257 -13.12 52.35 -18.70
CA ALA A 257 -12.41 51.33 -17.93
C ALA A 257 -13.10 51.02 -16.59
N TYR A 258 -13.73 52.02 -15.98
CA TYR A 258 -14.49 51.89 -14.73
C TYR A 258 -15.68 50.92 -14.87
N SER A 259 -16.41 50.92 -15.98
CA SER A 259 -17.57 50.03 -16.14
C SER A 259 -17.21 48.54 -16.12
N LEU A 260 -15.93 48.18 -16.34
CA LEU A 260 -15.45 46.80 -16.27
C LEU A 260 -15.24 46.29 -14.83
N TYR A 261 -15.09 47.20 -13.87
CA TYR A 261 -14.85 46.91 -12.44
C TYR A 261 -15.92 47.52 -11.51
N GLY A 262 -16.93 48.19 -12.08
CA GLY A 262 -17.78 49.21 -11.43
C GLY A 262 -18.96 48.72 -10.58
N ASP A 263 -18.96 47.47 -10.13
CA ASP A 263 -20.09 46.95 -9.32
C ASP A 263 -20.08 47.48 -7.88
N ALA A 264 -18.93 47.91 -7.36
CA ALA A 264 -18.78 48.44 -6.02
C ALA A 264 -19.48 49.81 -5.84
N PRO A 265 -20.49 49.94 -4.95
CA PRO A 265 -21.19 51.21 -4.70
C PRO A 265 -20.26 52.38 -4.35
N ALA A 266 -19.23 52.11 -3.54
CA ALA A 266 -18.25 53.11 -3.12
C ALA A 266 -17.44 53.70 -4.30
N LEU A 267 -17.14 52.88 -5.31
CA LEU A 267 -16.41 53.33 -6.49
C LEU A 267 -17.28 54.27 -7.35
N ARG A 268 -18.58 53.94 -7.49
CA ARG A 268 -19.54 54.79 -8.20
C ARG A 268 -19.69 56.15 -7.54
N GLU A 269 -19.80 56.15 -6.21
CA GLU A 269 -19.88 57.37 -5.42
C GLU A 269 -18.60 58.21 -5.56
N ALA A 270 -17.41 57.60 -5.48
CA ALA A 270 -16.16 58.30 -5.67
C ALA A 270 -16.02 58.91 -7.09
N TYR A 271 -16.51 58.21 -8.12
CA TYR A 271 -16.53 58.72 -9.49
C TYR A 271 -17.48 59.92 -9.63
N ALA A 272 -18.70 59.82 -9.09
CA ALA A 272 -19.67 60.92 -9.09
C ALA A 272 -19.21 62.13 -8.26
N ASP A 273 -18.47 61.91 -7.17
CA ASP A 273 -17.86 63.00 -6.38
C ASP A 273 -16.75 63.70 -7.17
N ALA A 274 -15.92 62.95 -7.90
CA ALA A 274 -14.91 63.50 -8.79
C ALA A 274 -15.51 64.34 -9.92
N ASP A 275 -16.57 63.85 -10.58
CA ASP A 275 -17.28 64.60 -11.62
C ASP A 275 -17.81 65.93 -11.09
N ARG A 276 -18.53 65.92 -9.96
CA ARG A 276 -19.16 67.12 -9.40
C ARG A 276 -18.16 68.12 -8.83
N ARG A 277 -17.21 67.68 -8.01
CA ARG A 277 -16.31 68.58 -7.27
C ARG A 277 -15.09 68.98 -8.09
N PHE A 278 -14.43 68.04 -8.76
CA PHE A 278 -13.23 68.36 -9.53
C PHE A 278 -13.60 68.94 -10.91
N PHE A 279 -14.30 68.18 -11.74
CA PHE A 279 -14.65 68.62 -13.10
C PHE A 279 -15.72 69.72 -13.10
N GLY A 280 -16.68 69.68 -12.17
CA GLY A 280 -17.70 70.70 -12.04
C GLY A 280 -17.20 72.00 -11.39
N GLN A 281 -16.60 71.93 -10.20
CA GLN A 281 -16.24 73.15 -9.43
C GLN A 281 -14.77 73.55 -9.61
N GLY A 282 -13.84 72.60 -9.48
CA GLY A 282 -12.40 72.87 -9.57
C GLY A 282 -11.99 73.39 -10.95
N LEU A 283 -12.35 72.67 -12.01
CA LEU A 283 -11.99 73.07 -13.37
C LEU A 283 -12.64 74.40 -13.78
N GLN A 284 -13.90 74.63 -13.41
CA GLN A 284 -14.59 75.90 -13.66
C GLN A 284 -13.91 77.08 -12.94
N MET A 285 -13.38 76.86 -11.74
CA MET A 285 -12.61 77.88 -11.00
C MET A 285 -11.36 78.30 -11.77
N VAL A 286 -10.59 77.33 -12.29
CA VAL A 286 -9.38 77.60 -13.05
C VAL A 286 -9.71 78.22 -14.42
N ASP A 287 -10.74 77.74 -15.11
CA ASP A 287 -11.25 78.31 -16.37
C ASP A 287 -11.62 79.80 -16.19
N SER A 288 -12.22 80.17 -15.05
CA SER A 288 -12.58 81.55 -14.72
C SER A 288 -11.36 82.45 -14.52
N LEU A 289 -10.31 81.95 -13.85
CA LEU A 289 -9.06 82.69 -13.64
C LEU A 289 -8.27 82.86 -14.94
N VAL A 290 -8.26 81.84 -15.80
CA VAL A 290 -7.69 81.93 -17.15
C VAL A 290 -8.41 83.00 -17.97
N ALA A 291 -9.75 83.06 -17.92
CA ALA A 291 -10.52 84.09 -18.60
C ALA A 291 -10.17 85.51 -18.11
N GLN A 292 -10.00 85.70 -16.79
CA GLN A 292 -9.55 86.97 -16.20
C GLN A 292 -8.15 87.35 -16.70
N GLY A 293 -7.20 86.41 -16.64
CA GLY A 293 -5.82 86.58 -17.09
C GLY A 293 -5.68 86.92 -18.59
N ARG A 294 -6.61 86.47 -19.42
CA ARG A 294 -6.64 86.79 -20.86
C ARG A 294 -7.07 88.22 -21.14
N VAL A 295 -7.93 88.80 -20.30
CA VAL A 295 -8.43 90.17 -20.45
C VAL A 295 -7.45 91.17 -19.82
N GLY A 296 -6.73 90.79 -18.76
CA GLY A 296 -5.71 91.62 -18.11
C GLY A 296 -4.96 90.88 -16.98
N GLY A 297 -4.15 91.61 -16.20
CA GLY A 297 -3.39 91.03 -15.07
C GLY A 297 -4.12 91.01 -13.72
N HIS A 298 -5.42 91.28 -13.71
CA HIS A 298 -6.23 91.36 -12.49
C HIS A 298 -6.97 90.06 -12.22
N TYR A 299 -6.45 89.28 -11.28
CA TYR A 299 -7.06 88.02 -10.84
C TYR A 299 -7.89 88.22 -9.57
N SER A 300 -8.99 87.50 -9.49
CA SER A 300 -9.91 87.49 -8.34
C SER A 300 -9.36 86.76 -7.10
N MET A 301 -8.22 86.08 -7.21
CA MET A 301 -7.61 85.31 -6.12
C MET A 301 -6.09 85.46 -6.13
N THR A 302 -5.49 85.40 -4.94
CA THR A 302 -4.04 85.23 -4.74
C THR A 302 -3.61 83.76 -4.95
N PRO A 303 -2.31 83.46 -5.10
CA PRO A 303 -1.83 82.08 -5.19
C PRO A 303 -2.23 81.21 -3.98
N THR A 304 -2.20 81.76 -2.77
CA THR A 304 -2.58 81.07 -1.54
C THR A 304 -4.08 80.80 -1.48
N GLU A 305 -4.93 81.76 -1.86
CA GLU A 305 -6.39 81.57 -1.93
C GLU A 305 -6.78 80.54 -2.99
N LEU A 306 -6.17 80.61 -4.19
CA LEU A 306 -6.36 79.61 -5.24
C LEU A 306 -5.97 78.23 -4.71
N THR A 307 -4.80 78.10 -4.11
CA THR A 307 -4.33 76.81 -3.56
C THR A 307 -5.31 76.27 -2.51
N ASN A 308 -5.73 77.10 -1.55
CA ASN A 308 -6.64 76.69 -0.47
C ASN A 308 -8.04 76.30 -0.97
N ARG A 309 -8.52 76.90 -2.07
CA ARG A 309 -9.83 76.57 -2.64
C ARG A 309 -9.79 75.44 -3.67
N TYR A 310 -8.71 75.34 -4.44
CA TYR A 310 -8.57 74.38 -5.52
C TYR A 310 -8.07 73.02 -5.04
N VAL A 311 -7.08 72.95 -4.15
CA VAL A 311 -6.52 71.66 -3.68
C VAL A 311 -7.60 70.74 -3.08
N PRO A 312 -8.58 71.22 -2.29
CA PRO A 312 -9.69 70.38 -1.83
C PRO A 312 -10.57 69.80 -2.95
N THR A 313 -10.57 70.39 -4.14
CA THR A 313 -11.27 69.83 -5.31
C THR A 313 -10.53 68.66 -5.95
N LEU A 314 -9.24 68.45 -5.63
CA LEU A 314 -8.44 67.31 -6.10
C LEU A 314 -8.64 66.05 -5.25
N GLU A 315 -9.07 66.20 -4.00
CA GLU A 315 -9.30 65.10 -3.05
C GLU A 315 -10.20 63.98 -3.62
N PRO A 316 -11.30 64.27 -4.35
CA PRO A 316 -12.12 63.24 -4.98
C PRO A 316 -11.37 62.38 -6.00
N LEU A 317 -10.40 62.94 -6.75
CA LEU A 317 -9.57 62.16 -7.67
C LEU A 317 -8.65 61.19 -6.91
N GLU A 318 -8.09 61.64 -5.79
CA GLU A 318 -7.27 60.80 -4.91
C GLU A 318 -8.12 59.67 -4.30
N ARG A 319 -9.32 60.00 -3.84
CA ARG A 319 -10.27 59.05 -3.28
C ARG A 319 -10.74 58.03 -4.33
N LEU A 320 -11.00 58.46 -5.56
CA LEU A 320 -11.37 57.58 -6.67
C LEU A 320 -10.28 56.54 -6.94
N ARG A 321 -9.02 56.98 -7.11
CA ARG A 321 -7.88 56.07 -7.30
C ARG A 321 -7.73 55.11 -6.12
N LYS A 322 -7.80 55.62 -4.89
CA LYS A 322 -7.66 54.81 -3.68
C LYS A 322 -8.77 53.75 -3.59
N THR A 323 -10.02 54.15 -3.80
CA THR A 323 -11.17 53.25 -3.75
C THR A 323 -11.09 52.16 -4.83
N PHE A 324 -10.65 52.52 -6.03
CA PHE A 324 -10.38 51.56 -7.11
C PHE A 324 -9.31 50.54 -6.71
N LEU A 325 -8.14 50.99 -6.26
CA LEU A 325 -7.05 50.09 -5.85
C LEU A 325 -7.41 49.23 -4.64
N ASP A 326 -8.15 49.78 -3.67
CA ASP A 326 -8.69 49.04 -2.53
C ASP A 326 -9.62 47.91 -3.00
N ASP A 327 -10.46 48.16 -4.00
CA ASP A 327 -11.36 47.15 -4.56
C ASP A 327 -10.63 46.07 -5.35
N VAL A 328 -9.66 46.46 -6.18
CA VAL A 328 -8.78 45.54 -6.89
C VAL A 328 -8.02 44.64 -5.90
N ILE A 329 -7.45 45.21 -4.83
CA ILE A 329 -6.75 44.44 -3.80
C ILE A 329 -7.71 43.45 -3.13
N ARG A 330 -8.93 43.88 -2.74
CA ARG A 330 -9.94 42.98 -2.18
C ARG A 330 -10.31 41.85 -3.14
N HIS A 331 -10.41 42.12 -4.43
CA HIS A 331 -10.67 41.10 -5.44
C HIS A 331 -9.54 40.04 -5.49
N PHE A 332 -8.27 40.46 -5.51
CA PHE A 332 -7.14 39.54 -5.48
C PHE A 332 -7.01 38.80 -4.15
N ASP A 333 -7.39 39.43 -3.03
CA ASP A 333 -7.43 38.81 -1.70
C ASP A 333 -8.48 37.69 -1.66
N ALA A 334 -9.70 37.96 -2.16
CA ALA A 334 -10.76 36.96 -2.29
C ALA A 334 -10.37 35.83 -3.26
N SER A 335 -9.66 36.15 -4.35
CA SER A 335 -9.15 35.16 -5.30
C SER A 335 -8.12 34.23 -4.66
N ARG A 336 -7.19 34.77 -3.85
CA ARG A 336 -6.25 33.98 -3.03
C ARG A 336 -7.01 33.05 -2.07
N ASP A 337 -7.99 33.56 -1.36
CA ASP A 337 -8.75 32.76 -0.37
C ASP A 337 -9.59 31.68 -1.03
N SER A 338 -10.15 31.97 -2.20
CA SER A 338 -10.81 30.96 -3.04
C SER A 338 -9.84 29.87 -3.47
N ALA A 339 -8.66 30.23 -3.99
CA ALA A 339 -7.63 29.28 -4.40
C ALA A 339 -7.11 28.44 -3.22
N LEU A 340 -6.97 29.03 -2.03
CA LEU A 340 -6.60 28.31 -0.81
C LEU A 340 -7.65 27.27 -0.42
N ARG A 341 -8.95 27.64 -0.44
CA ARG A 341 -10.05 26.71 -0.17
C ARG A 341 -10.06 25.56 -1.17
N VAL A 342 -9.84 25.84 -2.46
CA VAL A 342 -9.74 24.82 -3.50
C VAL A 342 -8.53 23.90 -3.27
N LEU A 343 -7.37 24.44 -2.91
CA LEU A 343 -6.18 23.67 -2.58
C LEU A 343 -6.41 22.74 -1.38
N LEU A 344 -7.00 23.25 -0.30
CA LEU A 344 -7.33 22.45 0.88
C LEU A 344 -8.36 21.37 0.57
N ALA A 345 -9.40 21.70 -0.20
CA ALA A 345 -10.43 20.74 -0.61
C ALA A 345 -9.85 19.65 -1.52
N ALA A 346 -9.01 20.02 -2.48
CA ALA A 346 -8.32 19.06 -3.35
C ALA A 346 -7.37 18.17 -2.54
N GLY A 347 -6.65 18.73 -1.55
CA GLY A 347 -5.74 17.99 -0.68
C GLY A 347 -6.49 16.98 0.19
N GLY A 348 -7.62 17.41 0.77
CA GLY A 348 -8.53 16.53 1.50
C GLY A 348 -9.11 15.42 0.63
N ALA A 349 -9.56 15.74 -0.59
CA ALA A 349 -10.07 14.76 -1.54
C ALA A 349 -9.01 13.74 -1.97
N ALA A 350 -7.78 14.20 -2.27
CA ALA A 350 -6.65 13.34 -2.60
C ALA A 350 -6.30 12.39 -1.45
N ALA A 351 -6.22 12.91 -0.21
CA ALA A 351 -5.97 12.10 0.97
C ALA A 351 -7.07 11.06 1.20
N LEU A 352 -8.34 11.44 1.02
CA LEU A 352 -9.49 10.54 1.14
C LEU A 352 -9.44 9.42 0.08
N ILE A 353 -9.17 9.75 -1.18
CA ILE A 353 -9.06 8.76 -2.27
C ILE A 353 -7.94 7.77 -1.97
N LEU A 354 -6.76 8.25 -1.55
CA LEU A 354 -5.63 7.39 -1.21
C LEU A 354 -5.94 6.51 0.02
N ALA A 355 -6.62 7.04 1.03
CA ALA A 355 -7.05 6.28 2.21
C ALA A 355 -8.06 5.19 1.84
N VAL A 356 -9.08 5.51 1.03
CA VAL A 356 -10.07 4.54 0.54
C VAL A 356 -9.40 3.45 -0.29
N LEU A 357 -8.48 3.82 -1.20
CA LEU A 357 -7.74 2.86 -2.02
C LEU A 357 -6.87 1.94 -1.16
N ALA A 358 -6.15 2.50 -0.17
CA ALA A 358 -5.37 1.70 0.78
C ALA A 358 -6.26 0.76 1.61
N GLN A 359 -7.41 1.23 2.08
CA GLN A 359 -8.37 0.43 2.84
C GLN A 359 -8.97 -0.70 1.98
N LEU A 360 -9.34 -0.43 0.73
CA LEU A 360 -9.81 -1.43 -0.23
C LEU A 360 -8.73 -2.48 -0.52
N MET A 361 -7.46 -2.08 -0.68
CA MET A 361 -6.35 -3.00 -0.88
C MET A 361 -6.13 -3.90 0.35
N LEU A 362 -6.13 -3.33 1.56
CA LEU A 362 -6.02 -4.09 2.80
C LEU A 362 -7.19 -5.06 2.99
N PHE A 363 -8.40 -4.61 2.67
CA PHE A 363 -9.59 -5.45 2.69
C PHE A 363 -9.48 -6.61 1.70
N ALA A 364 -9.14 -6.34 0.43
CA ALA A 364 -8.97 -7.39 -0.58
C ALA A 364 -7.87 -8.39 -0.20
N GLN A 365 -6.74 -7.92 0.36
CA GLN A 365 -5.67 -8.80 0.85
C GLN A 365 -6.13 -9.71 1.99
N ARG A 366 -6.88 -9.19 2.95
CA ARG A 366 -7.31 -9.93 4.14
C ARG A 366 -8.54 -10.81 3.90
N SER A 367 -9.48 -10.36 3.09
CA SER A 367 -10.78 -11.01 2.90
C SER A 367 -10.82 -11.95 1.69
N LEU A 368 -10.05 -11.67 0.63
CA LEU A 368 -10.10 -12.43 -0.61
C LEU A 368 -8.81 -13.24 -0.82
N PHE A 369 -7.66 -12.57 -0.90
CA PHE A 369 -6.43 -13.21 -1.37
C PHE A 369 -5.78 -14.16 -0.34
N ARG A 370 -5.69 -13.76 0.93
CA ARG A 370 -5.12 -14.63 1.98
C ARG A 370 -5.93 -15.94 2.13
N PRO A 371 -7.27 -15.90 2.26
CA PRO A 371 -8.07 -17.11 2.35
C PRO A 371 -8.00 -18.00 1.11
N LEU A 372 -8.02 -17.44 -0.10
CA LEU A 372 -7.89 -18.23 -1.34
C LEU A 372 -6.53 -18.94 -1.45
N LEU A 373 -5.44 -18.26 -1.06
CA LEU A 373 -4.12 -18.87 -1.04
C LEU A 373 -4.04 -19.99 0.01
N ALA A 374 -4.67 -19.82 1.18
CA ALA A 374 -4.75 -20.86 2.19
C ALA A 374 -5.52 -22.10 1.68
N ALA A 375 -6.69 -21.89 1.05
CA ALA A 375 -7.47 -22.98 0.47
C ALA A 375 -6.69 -23.75 -0.60
N ARG A 376 -5.93 -23.03 -1.45
CA ARG A 376 -5.04 -23.66 -2.43
C ARG A 376 -3.99 -24.55 -1.77
N ASP A 377 -3.31 -24.03 -0.75
CA ASP A 377 -2.25 -24.77 -0.05
C ASP A 377 -2.82 -26.00 0.67
N GLU A 378 -4.06 -25.92 1.16
CA GLU A 378 -4.78 -27.03 1.78
C GLU A 378 -5.19 -28.12 0.77
N VAL A 379 -5.66 -27.73 -0.43
CA VAL A 379 -5.90 -28.69 -1.53
C VAL A 379 -4.62 -29.43 -1.91
N ILE A 380 -3.49 -28.71 -2.03
CA ILE A 380 -2.20 -29.31 -2.36
C ILE A 380 -1.76 -30.28 -1.26
N ALA A 381 -1.90 -29.89 0.02
CA ALA A 381 -1.55 -30.75 1.15
C ALA A 381 -2.39 -32.05 1.19
N LEU A 382 -3.69 -31.96 0.92
CA LEU A 382 -4.57 -33.13 0.81
C LEU A 382 -4.18 -34.05 -0.34
N ALA A 383 -3.78 -33.50 -1.50
CA ALA A 383 -3.36 -34.27 -2.66
C ALA A 383 -2.00 -34.97 -2.47
N GLU A 384 -1.09 -34.39 -1.68
CA GLU A 384 0.24 -34.95 -1.41
C GLU A 384 0.29 -35.85 -0.17
N GLU A 385 -0.86 -36.16 0.46
CA GLU A 385 -0.98 -36.94 1.71
C GLU A 385 -0.06 -36.44 2.85
N ARG A 386 0.33 -35.15 2.81
CA ARG A 386 1.17 -34.57 3.86
C ARG A 386 0.34 -34.31 5.10
N ALA A 387 0.94 -34.56 6.27
CA ALA A 387 0.36 -34.11 7.53
C ALA A 387 0.10 -32.60 7.41
N PRO A 388 -1.14 -32.14 7.67
CA PRO A 388 -1.47 -30.74 7.49
C PRO A 388 -0.58 -29.90 8.41
N PRO A 389 -0.11 -28.72 7.98
CA PRO A 389 0.56 -27.79 8.88
C PRO A 389 -0.36 -27.49 10.07
N ALA A 390 0.21 -27.30 11.25
CA ALA A 390 -0.50 -27.13 12.53
C ALA A 390 -1.37 -25.86 12.65
N PHE A 391 -1.73 -25.22 11.55
CA PHE A 391 -2.61 -24.04 11.48
C PHE A 391 -3.74 -24.29 10.48
N ALA A 392 -4.94 -24.58 10.96
CA ALA A 392 -6.16 -24.55 10.14
C ALA A 392 -7.40 -24.26 11.00
N ALA A 393 -7.37 -23.20 11.80
CA ALA A 393 -8.61 -22.53 12.14
C ALA A 393 -8.99 -21.63 10.96
N MET A 394 -10.15 -21.90 10.35
CA MET A 394 -10.71 -21.10 9.27
C MET A 394 -10.63 -19.60 9.62
N PRO A 395 -10.00 -18.73 8.78
CA PRO A 395 -9.85 -17.31 9.09
C PRO A 395 -11.21 -16.68 9.38
N GLU A 396 -11.35 -15.89 10.44
CA GLU A 396 -12.65 -15.29 10.83
C GLU A 396 -13.33 -14.55 9.68
N ASN A 397 -12.55 -13.84 8.85
CA ASN A 397 -13.04 -13.10 7.69
C ASN A 397 -13.60 -14.02 6.59
N ALA A 398 -13.06 -15.25 6.46
CA ALA A 398 -13.57 -16.25 5.53
C ALA A 398 -14.89 -16.88 5.99
N ARG A 399 -15.22 -16.79 7.29
CA ARG A 399 -16.52 -17.24 7.83
C ARG A 399 -17.68 -16.35 7.41
N GLN A 400 -17.40 -15.07 7.09
CA GLN A 400 -18.41 -14.07 6.71
C GLN A 400 -18.71 -14.05 5.20
N ALA A 401 -17.77 -14.48 4.35
CA ALA A 401 -17.98 -14.58 2.91
C ALA A 401 -18.58 -15.95 2.53
N GLY A 402 -19.89 -15.98 2.28
CA GLY A 402 -20.66 -17.23 2.11
C GLY A 402 -20.13 -18.19 1.03
N GLU A 403 -19.57 -17.69 -0.07
CA GLU A 403 -18.96 -18.51 -1.12
C GLU A 403 -17.66 -19.18 -0.66
N LEU A 404 -16.82 -18.44 0.07
CA LEU A 404 -15.56 -18.96 0.57
C LEU A 404 -15.78 -19.98 1.69
N ARG A 405 -16.85 -19.80 2.48
CA ARG A 405 -17.26 -20.77 3.49
C ARG A 405 -17.57 -22.14 2.89
N ARG A 406 -18.35 -22.17 1.80
CA ARG A 406 -18.68 -23.41 1.09
C ARG A 406 -17.45 -24.17 0.59
N LEU A 407 -16.41 -23.43 0.15
CA LEU A 407 -15.16 -24.04 -0.32
C LEU A 407 -14.43 -24.78 0.81
N PHE A 408 -14.25 -24.13 1.97
CA PHE A 408 -13.60 -24.75 3.12
C PHE A 408 -14.45 -25.86 3.75
N ASP A 409 -15.79 -25.70 3.80
CA ASP A 409 -16.69 -26.77 4.25
C ASP A 409 -16.55 -28.02 3.36
N ALA A 410 -16.42 -27.83 2.03
CA ALA A 410 -16.17 -28.94 1.11
C ALA A 410 -14.81 -29.60 1.30
N LEU A 411 -13.76 -28.83 1.61
CA LEU A 411 -12.43 -29.35 1.94
C LEU A 411 -12.45 -30.19 3.23
N ASP A 412 -13.16 -29.74 4.26
CA ASP A 412 -13.33 -30.49 5.50
C ASP A 412 -14.08 -31.81 5.30
N ILE A 413 -15.16 -31.79 4.50
CA ILE A 413 -15.87 -33.02 4.12
C ILE A 413 -14.94 -33.98 3.38
N LEU A 414 -14.15 -33.47 2.43
CA LEU A 414 -13.21 -34.29 1.66
C LEU A 414 -12.14 -34.92 2.55
N ARG A 415 -11.57 -34.13 3.48
CA ARG A 415 -10.60 -34.59 4.48
C ARG A 415 -11.17 -35.71 5.34
N ARG A 416 -12.42 -35.58 5.80
CA ARG A 416 -13.09 -36.62 6.60
C ARG A 416 -13.26 -37.90 5.80
N LYS A 417 -13.75 -37.81 4.56
CA LYS A 417 -13.94 -39.00 3.69
C LYS A 417 -12.63 -39.72 3.38
N LEU A 418 -11.53 -38.99 3.16
CA LEU A 418 -10.23 -39.60 2.91
C LEU A 418 -9.70 -40.35 4.15
N ARG A 419 -9.91 -39.81 5.36
CA ARG A 419 -9.55 -40.47 6.61
C ARG A 419 -10.39 -41.73 6.87
N GLU A 420 -11.70 -41.64 6.69
CA GLU A 420 -12.62 -42.79 6.81
C GLU A 420 -12.22 -43.92 5.86
N ARG A 421 -11.83 -43.59 4.62
CA ARG A 421 -11.36 -44.58 3.66
C ARG A 421 -10.06 -45.25 4.10
N ALA A 422 -9.13 -44.48 4.68
CA ALA A 422 -7.87 -45.03 5.19
C ALA A 422 -8.12 -46.02 6.33
N THR A 423 -8.94 -45.67 7.31
CA THR A 423 -9.28 -46.57 8.44
C THR A 423 -10.02 -47.83 8.00
N MET A 424 -10.98 -47.71 7.08
CA MET A 424 -11.70 -48.88 6.55
C MET A 424 -10.77 -49.83 5.78
N THR A 425 -9.77 -49.28 5.10
CA THR A 425 -8.80 -50.09 4.35
C THR A 425 -7.94 -50.92 5.31
N GLU A 426 -7.52 -50.32 6.43
CA GLU A 426 -6.77 -51.01 7.49
C GLU A 426 -7.59 -52.12 8.16
N GLU A 427 -8.86 -51.86 8.46
CA GLU A 427 -9.75 -52.85 9.11
C GLU A 427 -10.05 -54.05 8.19
N LEU A 428 -10.27 -53.81 6.89
CA LEU A 428 -10.43 -54.88 5.89
C LEU A 428 -9.17 -55.73 5.73
N GLU A 429 -7.97 -55.12 5.80
CA GLU A 429 -6.73 -55.88 5.77
C GLU A 429 -6.57 -56.80 6.99
N HIS A 430 -6.98 -56.35 8.18
CA HIS A 430 -6.94 -57.15 9.40
C HIS A 430 -7.91 -58.35 9.33
N GLN A 431 -9.15 -58.13 8.87
CA GLN A 431 -10.14 -59.19 8.70
C GLN A 431 -9.74 -60.21 7.63
N ALA A 432 -9.10 -59.77 6.54
CA ALA A 432 -8.66 -60.66 5.48
C ALA A 432 -7.51 -61.60 5.89
N ARG A 433 -6.74 -61.26 6.93
CA ARG A 433 -5.53 -62.01 7.36
C ARG A 433 -5.76 -62.94 8.56
N THR A 434 -6.90 -62.85 9.24
CA THR A 434 -7.20 -63.63 10.45
C THR A 434 -8.23 -64.73 10.20
N ASP A 435 -8.23 -65.78 11.01
CA ASP A 435 -9.27 -66.82 11.03
C ASP A 435 -10.43 -66.38 11.94
N GLY A 436 -11.66 -66.43 11.43
CA GLY A 436 -12.83 -65.89 12.09
C GLY A 436 -13.26 -66.61 13.38
N LEU A 437 -12.79 -67.84 13.62
CA LEU A 437 -13.16 -68.61 14.82
C LEU A 437 -12.10 -68.51 15.92
N THR A 438 -10.82 -68.59 15.55
CA THR A 438 -9.68 -68.73 16.49
C THR A 438 -8.89 -67.44 16.70
N GLY A 439 -9.06 -66.44 15.84
CA GLY A 439 -8.29 -65.20 15.86
C GLY A 439 -6.79 -65.41 15.63
N LEU A 440 -6.37 -66.60 15.18
CA LEU A 440 -5.03 -66.84 14.66
C LEU A 440 -4.94 -66.35 13.21
N LEU A 441 -3.75 -66.35 12.62
CA LEU A 441 -3.64 -66.12 11.18
C LEU A 441 -4.36 -67.23 10.41
N ASN A 442 -4.99 -66.87 9.30
CA ASN A 442 -5.55 -67.86 8.39
C ASN A 442 -4.47 -68.42 7.47
N ARG A 443 -4.77 -69.54 6.81
CA ARG A 443 -3.89 -70.20 5.84
C ARG A 443 -3.28 -69.23 4.82
N ARG A 444 -4.07 -68.32 4.24
CA ARG A 444 -3.59 -67.37 3.24
C ARG A 444 -2.56 -66.40 3.81
N ALA A 445 -2.78 -65.92 5.04
CA ALA A 445 -1.82 -65.07 5.73
C ALA A 445 -0.53 -65.81 6.08
N LEU A 446 -0.62 -67.06 6.53
CA LEU A 446 0.55 -67.90 6.79
C LEU A 446 1.36 -68.15 5.50
N GLU A 447 0.69 -68.48 4.40
CA GLU A 447 1.32 -68.67 3.08
C GLU A 447 1.98 -67.38 2.57
N LEU A 448 1.36 -66.21 2.80
CA LEU A 448 1.95 -64.91 2.47
C LEU A 448 3.16 -64.59 3.35
N MET A 449 3.14 -64.91 4.65
CA MET A 449 4.28 -64.71 5.55
C MET A 449 5.44 -65.67 5.23
N ALA A 450 5.12 -66.93 4.94
CA ALA A 450 6.07 -67.89 4.37
C ALA A 450 6.60 -67.39 3.02
N GLY A 451 5.77 -66.70 2.24
CA GLY A 451 6.13 -65.98 1.02
C GLY A 451 7.11 -64.84 1.24
N HIS A 452 6.99 -64.05 2.31
CA HIS A 452 7.98 -63.00 2.61
C HIS A 452 9.33 -63.58 3.06
N LEU A 453 9.34 -64.78 3.66
CA LEU A 453 10.57 -65.54 3.90
C LEU A 453 11.21 -66.07 2.61
N ARG A 454 10.52 -66.00 1.46
CA ARG A 454 11.06 -66.38 0.14
C ARG A 454 12.03 -65.34 -0.44
N ASP A 455 11.88 -64.05 -0.11
CA ASP A 455 12.51 -62.94 -0.83
C ASP A 455 13.32 -61.96 0.05
N ALA A 456 13.42 -62.17 1.37
CA ALA A 456 14.10 -61.24 2.28
C ALA A 456 15.53 -61.70 2.65
N PRO A 457 16.59 -60.89 2.40
CA PRO A 457 17.92 -61.13 2.97
C PRO A 457 17.89 -60.96 4.50
N THR A 458 18.78 -61.69 5.19
CA THR A 458 18.82 -61.95 6.64
C THR A 458 18.69 -60.70 7.53
N THR A 459 19.01 -59.51 7.01
CA THR A 459 19.02 -58.23 7.74
C THR A 459 17.69 -57.48 7.80
N MET A 460 16.66 -57.84 7.01
CA MET A 460 15.42 -57.04 6.93
C MET A 460 14.23 -57.54 7.78
N LEU A 461 14.31 -58.71 8.41
CA LEU A 461 13.19 -59.21 9.21
C LEU A 461 12.99 -58.44 10.53
N ASN A 462 14.01 -57.84 11.14
CA ASN A 462 13.83 -57.13 12.41
C ASN A 462 12.91 -55.89 12.29
N ALA A 463 12.76 -55.31 11.10
CA ALA A 463 11.91 -54.13 10.89
C ALA A 463 10.45 -54.45 10.50
N SER A 464 10.16 -55.66 9.98
CA SER A 464 8.78 -56.07 9.65
C SER A 464 8.02 -56.70 10.84
N TYR A 465 8.70 -56.93 11.97
CA TYR A 465 8.16 -57.48 13.22
C TYR A 465 8.15 -56.45 14.37
N ALA A 466 8.45 -55.18 14.10
CA ALA A 466 8.60 -54.10 15.09
C ALA A 466 7.30 -53.64 15.80
N GLY A 467 6.24 -54.46 15.74
CA GLY A 467 5.00 -54.28 16.51
C GLY A 467 4.87 -55.19 17.74
N PHE A 468 5.77 -56.17 17.93
CA PHE A 468 5.68 -57.12 19.04
C PHE A 468 7.08 -57.43 19.61
N GLY A 469 7.43 -56.77 20.71
CA GLY A 469 8.41 -57.22 21.71
C GLY A 469 9.85 -57.44 21.26
N GLN A 470 10.74 -56.57 21.71
CA GLN A 470 12.19 -56.70 21.62
C GLN A 470 12.68 -57.97 22.33
N ILE A 471 13.55 -58.76 21.67
CA ILE A 471 14.24 -59.90 22.30
C ILE A 471 15.74 -59.60 22.30
N ASP A 472 16.24 -59.20 23.47
CA ASP A 472 17.58 -59.53 23.95
C ASP A 472 17.47 -60.91 24.62
N ASP A 473 18.49 -61.78 24.49
CA ASP A 473 18.65 -63.13 25.09
C ASP A 473 18.73 -64.32 24.10
N ALA A 474 19.58 -64.23 23.07
CA ALA A 474 19.94 -65.41 22.26
C ALA A 474 21.46 -65.57 22.01
N ASP A 475 22.31 -65.00 22.88
CA ASP A 475 23.78 -65.07 22.70
C ASP A 475 24.48 -66.15 23.54
N ASP A 476 23.81 -66.88 24.44
CA ASP A 476 24.50 -67.75 25.42
C ASP A 476 24.40 -69.29 25.21
N LEU A 477 24.01 -69.76 24.02
CA LEU A 477 23.79 -71.21 23.78
C LEU A 477 24.54 -71.85 22.60
N PHE A 478 25.39 -71.12 21.86
CA PHE A 478 26.14 -71.72 20.75
C PHE A 478 27.61 -71.29 20.74
N ALA A 479 28.52 -72.24 21.01
CA ALA A 479 29.97 -72.03 21.02
C ALA A 479 30.64 -72.05 19.63
N ASP A 480 29.89 -71.97 18.52
CA ASP A 480 30.41 -72.02 17.14
C ASP A 480 29.57 -71.17 16.15
N GLU A 481 30.22 -70.23 15.43
CA GLU A 481 29.64 -69.34 14.42
C GLU A 481 28.95 -70.12 13.28
N ALA A 482 29.48 -71.29 12.92
CA ALA A 482 28.91 -72.13 11.87
C ALA A 482 27.54 -72.72 12.27
N ASN A 483 27.30 -72.94 13.56
CA ASN A 483 26.01 -73.43 14.07
C ASN A 483 25.00 -72.27 14.23
N ALA A 484 25.46 -71.11 14.69
CA ALA A 484 24.65 -69.90 14.76
C ALA A 484 24.14 -69.46 13.37
N GLN A 485 24.98 -69.57 12.33
CA GLN A 485 24.58 -69.29 10.94
C GLN A 485 23.50 -70.26 10.44
N ARG A 486 23.64 -71.56 10.69
CA ARG A 486 22.63 -72.58 10.32
C ARG A 486 21.29 -72.33 11.00
N VAL A 487 21.29 -71.92 12.27
CA VAL A 487 20.05 -71.56 12.98
C VAL A 487 19.38 -70.35 12.34
N ARG A 488 20.13 -69.28 12.03
CA ARG A 488 19.61 -68.07 11.37
C ARG A 488 19.03 -68.34 9.97
N GLU A 489 19.54 -69.38 9.30
CA GLU A 489 19.12 -69.83 7.96
C GLU A 489 18.09 -70.97 7.98
N SER A 490 17.67 -71.44 9.16
CA SER A 490 16.68 -72.51 9.31
C SER A 490 15.26 -71.98 9.50
N VAL A 491 14.28 -72.71 8.97
CA VAL A 491 12.85 -72.53 9.28
C VAL A 491 12.31 -73.87 9.71
N CYS A 492 11.59 -73.88 10.82
CA CYS A 492 10.84 -75.04 11.27
C CYS A 492 9.34 -74.81 11.02
N LEU A 493 8.65 -75.88 10.65
CA LEU A 493 7.20 -75.91 10.54
C LEU A 493 6.68 -77.05 11.42
N ILE A 494 5.76 -76.71 12.30
CA ILE A 494 4.99 -77.69 13.08
C ILE A 494 3.60 -77.72 12.46
N LEU A 495 3.17 -78.89 12.00
CA LEU A 495 1.77 -79.17 11.66
C LEU A 495 1.15 -80.00 12.78
N MET A 496 -0.05 -79.61 13.18
CA MET A 496 -0.78 -80.21 14.28
C MET A 496 -2.21 -80.51 13.83
N ASP A 497 -2.70 -81.68 14.19
CA ASP A 497 -4.10 -82.09 13.94
C ASP A 497 -4.69 -82.74 15.19
N LEU A 498 -5.93 -82.36 15.49
CA LEU A 498 -6.65 -82.87 16.66
C LEU A 498 -7.14 -84.30 16.43
N ASP A 499 -6.69 -85.22 17.26
CA ASP A 499 -7.00 -86.63 17.13
C ASP A 499 -8.50 -86.89 17.33
N HIS A 500 -9.09 -87.63 16.40
CA HIS A 500 -10.50 -88.00 16.46
C HIS A 500 -11.48 -86.82 16.53
N PHE A 501 -11.09 -85.62 16.07
CA PHE A 501 -11.94 -84.42 16.12
C PHE A 501 -13.32 -84.62 15.50
N LYS A 502 -13.42 -85.36 14.40
CA LYS A 502 -14.71 -85.74 13.80
C LYS A 502 -15.64 -86.47 14.78
N ARG A 503 -15.12 -87.36 15.64
CA ARG A 503 -15.92 -88.05 16.68
C ARG A 503 -16.42 -87.08 17.76
N ILE A 504 -15.68 -86.00 18.02
CA ILE A 504 -16.12 -84.95 18.94
C ILE A 504 -17.31 -84.21 18.33
N ASN A 505 -17.21 -83.82 17.05
CA ASN A 505 -18.33 -83.21 16.33
C ASN A 505 -19.54 -84.13 16.22
N ASP A 506 -19.32 -85.40 15.85
CA ASP A 506 -20.40 -86.38 15.68
C ASP A 506 -21.12 -86.67 17.00
N ARG A 507 -20.42 -86.58 18.14
CA ARG A 507 -20.97 -86.90 19.47
C ARG A 507 -21.53 -85.70 20.23
N PHE A 508 -20.92 -84.52 20.07
CA PHE A 508 -21.24 -83.32 20.87
C PHE A 508 -21.69 -82.12 20.04
N GLY A 509 -21.73 -82.27 18.71
CA GLY A 509 -22.12 -81.23 17.76
C GLY A 509 -20.98 -80.27 17.41
N HIS A 510 -21.11 -79.61 16.26
CA HIS A 510 -20.15 -78.62 15.79
C HIS A 510 -19.83 -77.49 16.78
N PRO A 511 -20.77 -76.93 17.58
CA PRO A 511 -20.44 -75.91 18.57
C PRO A 511 -19.44 -76.40 19.64
N ALA A 512 -19.46 -77.70 19.97
CA ALA A 512 -18.48 -78.29 20.87
C ALA A 512 -17.10 -78.42 20.21
N GLY A 513 -17.06 -78.79 18.93
CA GLY A 513 -15.82 -78.73 18.14
C GLY A 513 -15.25 -77.33 18.03
N ASP A 514 -16.10 -76.31 17.83
CA ASP A 514 -15.68 -74.91 17.79
C ASP A 514 -15.08 -74.45 19.13
N ALA A 515 -15.68 -74.86 20.25
CA ALA A 515 -15.13 -74.60 21.58
C ALA A 515 -13.74 -75.25 21.75
N VAL A 516 -13.59 -76.50 21.30
CA VAL A 516 -12.29 -77.18 21.29
C VAL A 516 -11.28 -76.41 20.46
N LEU A 517 -11.63 -75.96 19.26
CA LEU A 517 -10.71 -75.22 18.39
C LEU A 517 -10.27 -73.87 18.98
N ARG A 518 -11.15 -73.15 19.69
CA ARG A 518 -10.80 -71.90 20.38
C ARG A 518 -9.83 -72.16 21.54
N ASP A 519 -10.15 -73.11 22.42
CA ASP A 519 -9.30 -73.43 23.57
C ASP A 519 -7.91 -73.90 23.11
N ILE A 520 -7.85 -74.71 22.04
CA ILE A 520 -6.59 -75.15 21.44
C ILE A 520 -5.81 -73.97 20.83
N ALA A 521 -6.49 -73.03 20.17
CA ALA A 521 -5.84 -71.84 19.62
C ALA A 521 -5.26 -70.95 20.73
N ASP A 522 -5.96 -70.80 21.86
CA ASP A 522 -5.48 -70.05 23.01
C ASP A 522 -4.30 -70.74 23.69
N LEU A 523 -4.32 -72.07 23.80
CA LEU A 523 -3.17 -72.85 24.25
C LEU A 523 -1.97 -72.68 23.32
N ILE A 524 -2.16 -72.71 22.00
CA ILE A 524 -1.06 -72.42 21.06
C ILE A 524 -0.52 -71.01 21.31
N ARG A 525 -1.40 -70.01 21.39
CA ARG A 525 -1.03 -68.60 21.57
C ARG A 525 -0.26 -68.36 22.87
N SER A 526 -0.56 -69.09 23.94
CA SER A 526 0.14 -68.94 25.22
C SER A 526 1.52 -69.61 25.28
N HIS A 527 1.85 -70.48 24.31
CA HIS A 527 3.11 -71.22 24.26
C HIS A 527 4.03 -70.79 23.11
N VAL A 528 3.54 -69.97 22.19
CA VAL A 528 4.33 -69.37 21.11
C VAL A 528 4.71 -67.93 21.47
N SER A 529 5.94 -67.55 21.14
CA SER A 529 6.44 -66.18 21.30
C SER A 529 6.89 -65.66 19.96
N ALA A 530 6.83 -64.33 19.74
CA ALA A 530 7.46 -63.75 18.55
C ALA A 530 8.93 -64.21 18.47
N PRO A 531 9.45 -64.64 17.31
CA PRO A 531 8.89 -64.52 15.95
C PRO A 531 8.04 -65.71 15.47
N ASP A 532 7.63 -66.64 16.35
CA ASP A 532 6.83 -67.81 15.98
C ASP A 532 5.41 -67.38 15.54
N VAL A 533 4.96 -67.91 14.42
CA VAL A 533 3.73 -67.51 13.74
C VAL A 533 2.69 -68.63 13.81
N PRO A 534 1.76 -68.60 14.78
CA PRO A 534 0.67 -69.57 14.85
C PRO A 534 -0.44 -69.22 13.84
N ALA A 535 -0.94 -70.25 13.17
CA ALA A 535 -2.03 -70.13 12.21
C ALA A 535 -2.96 -71.34 12.29
N ARG A 536 -4.23 -71.12 11.91
CA ARG A 536 -5.15 -72.22 11.62
C ARG A 536 -5.13 -72.50 10.13
N PHE A 537 -4.73 -73.72 9.78
CA PHE A 537 -4.47 -74.11 8.41
C PHE A 537 -5.76 -74.55 7.69
N GLY A 538 -6.71 -75.16 8.42
CA GLY A 538 -8.05 -75.50 7.95
C GLY A 538 -8.68 -76.60 8.79
N GLY A 539 -10.00 -76.57 9.01
CA GLY A 539 -10.68 -77.59 9.83
C GLY A 539 -10.11 -77.63 11.25
N GLU A 540 -9.57 -78.79 11.63
CA GLU A 540 -8.88 -79.08 12.90
C GLU A 540 -7.36 -78.97 12.85
N GLU A 541 -6.81 -78.50 11.73
CA GLU A 541 -5.37 -78.41 11.50
C GLU A 541 -4.83 -77.03 11.88
N PHE A 542 -3.74 -77.03 12.63
CA PHE A 542 -2.98 -75.84 13.00
C PHE A 542 -1.56 -75.95 12.49
N ALA A 543 -0.96 -74.80 12.24
CA ALA A 543 0.42 -74.68 11.82
C ALA A 543 1.15 -73.64 12.68
N ILE A 544 2.39 -73.92 13.04
CA ILE A 544 3.28 -72.95 13.68
C ILE A 544 4.52 -72.85 12.82
N LEU A 545 4.70 -71.68 12.22
CA LEU A 545 5.89 -71.35 11.43
C LEU A 545 6.91 -70.68 12.36
N MET A 546 8.08 -71.26 12.49
CA MET A 546 9.13 -70.80 13.40
C MET A 546 10.37 -70.39 12.59
N PRO A 547 10.53 -69.10 12.27
CA PRO A 547 11.71 -68.60 11.58
C PRO A 547 12.95 -68.67 12.48
N ALA A 548 14.13 -68.86 11.88
CA ALA A 548 15.42 -68.84 12.57
C ALA A 548 15.48 -69.76 13.81
N THR A 549 14.83 -70.93 13.71
CA THR A 549 14.60 -71.83 14.85
C THR A 549 15.23 -73.19 14.61
N HIS A 550 16.04 -73.64 15.57
CA HIS A 550 16.62 -74.99 15.56
C HIS A 550 15.56 -76.07 15.87
N GLY A 551 15.75 -77.26 15.33
CA GLY A 551 14.76 -78.34 15.32
C GLY A 551 14.49 -78.90 16.70
N ALA A 552 15.50 -78.88 17.58
CA ALA A 552 15.34 -79.22 18.98
C ALA A 552 14.30 -78.33 19.67
N ARG A 553 14.27 -77.02 19.38
CA ARG A 553 13.26 -76.09 19.92
C ARG A 553 11.87 -76.36 19.33
N ALA A 554 11.79 -76.61 18.03
CA ALA A 554 10.51 -76.94 17.39
C ALA A 554 9.92 -78.25 17.93
N LEU A 555 10.77 -79.27 18.14
CA LEU A 555 10.38 -80.54 18.75
C LEU A 555 9.96 -80.38 20.21
N ALA A 556 10.72 -79.60 20.99
CA ALA A 556 10.38 -79.30 22.37
C ALA A 556 9.05 -78.55 22.49
N LEU A 557 8.79 -77.58 21.61
CA LEU A 557 7.51 -76.88 21.57
C LEU A 557 6.37 -77.82 21.18
N ALA A 558 6.55 -78.65 20.15
CA ALA A 558 5.55 -79.64 19.74
C ALA A 558 5.22 -80.63 20.87
N GLU A 559 6.24 -81.14 21.59
CA GLU A 559 6.04 -82.06 22.71
C GLU A 559 5.38 -81.37 23.91
N THR A 560 5.76 -80.12 24.19
CA THR A 560 5.13 -79.30 25.22
C THR A 560 3.65 -79.06 24.91
N LEU A 561 3.32 -78.68 23.68
CA LEU A 561 1.94 -78.51 23.24
C LEU A 561 1.17 -79.83 23.31
N ARG A 562 1.77 -80.95 22.89
CA ARG A 562 1.14 -82.27 22.97
C ARG A 562 0.76 -82.65 24.40
N LEU A 563 1.71 -82.54 25.33
CA LEU A 563 1.49 -82.83 26.75
C LEU A 563 0.46 -81.87 27.36
N THR A 564 0.55 -80.59 27.02
CA THR A 564 -0.37 -79.57 27.52
C THR A 564 -1.79 -79.82 27.03
N ILE A 565 -1.98 -80.12 25.74
CA ILE A 565 -3.29 -80.44 25.16
C ILE A 565 -3.85 -81.72 25.78
N ALA A 566 -3.04 -82.78 25.91
CA ALA A 566 -3.48 -84.04 26.50
C ALA A 566 -3.87 -83.91 27.99
N ALA A 567 -3.24 -82.99 28.72
CA ALA A 567 -3.58 -82.69 30.12
C ALA A 567 -4.71 -81.65 30.26
N HIS A 568 -5.08 -80.96 29.18
CA HIS A 568 -6.05 -79.88 29.22
C HIS A 568 -7.48 -80.41 29.13
N THR A 569 -8.30 -80.07 30.13
CA THR A 569 -9.72 -80.40 30.15
C THR A 569 -10.55 -79.26 29.56
N ILE A 570 -11.09 -79.48 28.36
CA ILE A 570 -11.95 -78.52 27.67
C ILE A 570 -13.37 -78.62 28.24
N ARG A 571 -13.91 -77.49 28.71
CA ARG A 571 -15.23 -77.43 29.34
C ARG A 571 -16.27 -76.91 28.35
N LEU A 572 -17.23 -77.76 28.00
CA LEU A 572 -18.33 -77.38 27.12
C LEU A 572 -19.44 -76.65 27.90
N SER A 573 -20.22 -75.83 27.19
CA SER A 573 -21.32 -75.02 27.73
C SER A 573 -22.43 -75.84 28.43
N GLY A 574 -22.48 -77.16 28.19
CA GLY A 574 -23.41 -78.11 28.84
C GLY A 574 -22.82 -78.86 30.05
N GLY A 575 -21.65 -78.45 30.58
CA GLY A 575 -21.00 -79.07 31.74
C GLY A 575 -20.18 -80.32 31.43
N ALA A 576 -20.22 -80.83 30.20
CA ALA A 576 -19.38 -81.93 29.74
C ALA A 576 -17.90 -81.51 29.69
N ARG A 577 -17.03 -82.45 30.05
CA ARG A 577 -15.56 -82.31 30.01
C ARG A 577 -15.02 -83.17 28.87
N LEU A 578 -14.24 -82.57 27.99
CA LEU A 578 -13.56 -83.26 26.90
C LEU A 578 -12.07 -83.31 27.18
N GLU A 579 -11.52 -84.50 26.99
CA GLU A 579 -10.08 -84.71 26.87
C GLU A 579 -9.80 -84.92 25.40
N VAL A 580 -8.90 -84.12 24.86
CA VAL A 580 -8.49 -84.17 23.46
C VAL A 580 -7.00 -84.38 23.39
N THR A 581 -6.55 -85.12 22.38
CA THR A 581 -5.13 -85.25 22.08
C THR A 581 -4.87 -84.71 20.69
N ALA A 582 -3.62 -84.40 20.40
CA ALA A 582 -3.20 -83.95 19.09
C ALA A 582 -1.97 -84.73 18.64
N SER A 583 -1.91 -84.98 17.35
CA SER A 583 -0.73 -85.52 16.68
C SER A 583 0.06 -84.38 16.03
N PHE A 584 1.39 -84.48 16.02
CA PHE A 584 2.27 -83.43 15.54
C PHE A 584 3.28 -83.96 14.54
N GLY A 585 3.44 -83.24 13.42
CA GLY A 585 4.51 -83.42 12.46
C GLY A 585 5.43 -82.21 12.46
N VAL A 586 6.72 -82.43 12.69
CA VAL A 586 7.73 -81.36 12.71
C VAL A 586 8.68 -81.56 11.54
N ALA A 587 8.88 -80.52 10.75
CA ALA A 587 9.93 -80.48 9.75
C ALA A 587 10.82 -79.25 9.91
N MET A 588 12.08 -79.44 9.55
CA MET A 588 13.07 -78.37 9.43
C MET A 588 13.60 -78.36 8.00
N GLY A 589 13.76 -77.16 7.45
CA GLY A 589 14.44 -76.96 6.18
C GLY A 589 15.21 -75.64 6.13
N PRO A 590 16.07 -75.47 5.12
CA PRO A 590 16.72 -74.20 4.85
C PRO A 590 15.70 -73.15 4.39
N ARG A 591 15.99 -71.87 4.69
CA ARG A 591 15.23 -70.73 4.15
C ARG A 591 15.37 -70.64 2.63
N GLY A 592 14.27 -70.41 1.91
CA GLY A 592 14.27 -70.09 0.48
C GLY A 592 13.14 -70.72 -0.36
N GLN A 593 12.85 -70.11 -1.51
CA GLN A 593 11.68 -70.36 -2.38
C GLN A 593 11.34 -71.83 -2.69
N ARG A 594 12.33 -72.69 -2.90
CA ARG A 594 12.11 -74.09 -3.32
C ARG A 594 11.72 -75.03 -2.18
N HIS A 595 11.62 -74.52 -0.95
CA HIS A 595 11.53 -75.37 0.23
C HIS A 595 10.22 -75.22 1.02
N TRP A 596 9.32 -74.27 0.75
CA TRP A 596 8.03 -74.20 1.50
C TRP A 596 7.16 -75.44 1.23
N ASP A 597 6.92 -75.78 -0.04
CA ASP A 597 6.08 -76.93 -0.38
C ASP A 597 6.74 -78.24 0.07
N ALA A 598 8.08 -78.32 0.02
CA ALA A 598 8.84 -79.47 0.52
C ALA A 598 8.84 -79.55 2.06
N LEU A 599 8.97 -78.43 2.76
CA LEU A 599 8.91 -78.32 4.22
C LEU A 599 7.51 -78.67 4.72
N PHE A 600 6.48 -78.18 4.05
CA PHE A 600 5.09 -78.52 4.32
C PHE A 600 4.85 -80.01 4.09
N ALA A 601 5.24 -80.56 2.93
CA ALA A 601 5.08 -81.97 2.63
C ALA A 601 5.85 -82.87 3.62
N ALA A 602 7.03 -82.45 4.08
CA ALA A 602 7.80 -83.18 5.09
C ALA A 602 7.12 -83.14 6.47
N ALA A 603 6.58 -81.99 6.88
CA ALA A 603 5.84 -81.86 8.13
C ALA A 603 4.54 -82.67 8.09
N ASP A 604 3.85 -82.66 6.95
CA ASP A 604 2.61 -83.40 6.73
C ASP A 604 2.85 -84.92 6.74
N ALA A 605 3.91 -85.39 6.07
CA ALA A 605 4.31 -86.80 6.11
C ALA A 605 4.64 -87.26 7.54
N ALA A 606 5.34 -86.42 8.32
CA ALA A 606 5.61 -86.70 9.73
C ALA A 606 4.30 -86.72 10.56
N LEU A 607 3.38 -85.78 10.33
CA LEU A 607 2.08 -85.75 11.00
C LEU A 607 1.25 -87.00 10.68
N TYR A 608 1.25 -87.43 9.42
CA TYR A 608 0.61 -88.67 9.00
C TYR A 608 1.20 -89.89 9.71
N GLN A 609 2.53 -89.96 9.84
CA GLN A 609 3.21 -91.00 10.61
C GLN A 609 2.81 -90.98 12.09
N ALA A 610 2.68 -89.79 12.70
CA ALA A 610 2.21 -89.68 14.08
C ALA A 610 0.79 -90.24 14.23
N LYS A 611 -0.09 -89.99 13.25
CA LYS A 611 -1.44 -90.53 13.22
C LYS A 611 -1.49 -92.05 13.02
N SER A 612 -0.56 -92.63 12.26
CA SER A 612 -0.48 -94.09 12.07
C SER A 612 0.12 -94.82 13.26
N ASP A 613 1.04 -94.19 13.99
CA ASP A 613 1.78 -94.78 15.11
C ASP A 613 1.00 -94.75 16.44
N GLY A 614 -0.33 -94.71 16.37
CA GLY A 614 -1.20 -94.73 17.55
C GLY A 614 -1.68 -93.36 18.04
N ARG A 615 -1.38 -92.26 17.33
CA ARG A 615 -1.79 -90.87 17.65
C ARG A 615 -1.19 -90.35 18.97
N ASN A 616 -1.54 -89.12 19.36
CA ASN A 616 -1.03 -88.45 20.56
C ASN A 616 0.50 -88.53 20.67
N CYS A 617 1.20 -88.27 19.58
CA CYS A 617 2.66 -88.28 19.55
C CYS A 617 3.23 -87.23 18.60
N VAL A 618 4.51 -86.89 18.80
CA VAL A 618 5.28 -86.06 17.89
C VAL A 618 6.11 -86.97 16.99
N ARG A 619 6.11 -86.68 15.68
CA ARG A 619 7.04 -87.23 14.71
C ARG A 619 7.76 -86.11 13.99
N HIS A 620 8.98 -86.38 13.56
CA HIS A 620 9.77 -85.43 12.80
C HIS A 620 10.25 -86.06 11.50
N ALA A 621 10.34 -85.24 10.46
CA ALA A 621 10.96 -85.67 9.21
C ALA A 621 12.48 -85.86 9.41
N PRO A 622 13.10 -86.90 8.80
CA PRO A 622 14.55 -87.03 8.80
C PRO A 622 15.16 -85.76 8.18
N GLY A 623 16.13 -85.16 8.89
CA GLY A 623 16.65 -83.84 8.53
C GLY A 623 17.11 -83.77 7.08
N MET A 624 16.66 -82.74 6.35
CA MET A 624 17.13 -82.46 4.99
C MET A 624 18.58 -81.94 5.06
N SER A 625 19.55 -82.84 5.25
CA SER A 625 20.97 -82.49 5.09
C SER A 625 21.22 -82.18 3.62
N GLY A 626 21.50 -80.91 3.32
CA GLY A 626 21.94 -80.48 2.00
C GLY A 626 23.32 -81.02 1.70
N GLU A 627 23.42 -82.27 1.22
CA GLU A 627 24.58 -82.80 0.50
C GLU A 627 24.10 -84.02 -0.33
N GLY A 628 24.30 -83.94 -1.64
CA GLY A 628 23.64 -84.82 -2.60
C GLY A 628 24.21 -86.23 -2.69
N THR A 629 23.37 -87.18 -3.08
CA THR A 629 23.77 -88.31 -3.93
C THR A 629 22.65 -88.66 -4.89
N SER A 630 22.99 -88.58 -6.18
CA SER A 630 22.29 -89.21 -7.30
C SER A 630 22.25 -90.73 -7.10
N GLY A 631 21.09 -91.37 -7.25
CA GLY A 631 21.03 -92.83 -7.21
C GLY A 631 19.62 -93.42 -7.13
N LYS A 632 19.04 -93.69 -8.31
CA LYS A 632 17.91 -94.61 -8.64
C LYS A 632 17.36 -95.51 -7.52
N MET A 633 16.03 -95.64 -7.50
CA MET A 633 15.31 -96.94 -7.39
C MET A 633 13.80 -96.76 -7.71
N PRO A 634 13.01 -97.83 -7.96
CA PRO A 634 12.79 -98.48 -9.26
C PRO A 634 11.31 -98.40 -9.74
N ALA A 635 11.08 -98.94 -10.95
CA ALA A 635 9.76 -99.09 -11.57
C ALA A 635 8.99 -100.33 -11.07
N ALA A 636 7.68 -100.31 -11.35
CA ALA A 636 6.68 -101.41 -11.44
C ALA A 636 5.95 -101.80 -10.13
N ALA A 637 4.65 -102.13 -10.08
CA ALA A 637 3.54 -102.13 -11.06
C ALA A 637 2.20 -102.50 -10.37
N ALA A 638 1.10 -102.39 -11.15
CA ALA A 638 -0.27 -102.92 -11.02
C ALA A 638 -1.25 -102.09 -10.17
N THR A 639 -2.37 -101.57 -10.71
CA THR A 639 -3.23 -102.05 -11.82
C THR A 639 -3.73 -100.89 -12.68
#